data_AF-A0A1C0VUZ1-F1
#
_entry.id   AF-A0A1C0VUZ1-F1
#
_cell.length_a   1.000
_cell.length_b   1.000
_cell.length_c   1.000
_cell.angle_alpha   90.00
_cell.angle_beta   90.00
_cell.angle_gamma   90.00
#
_symmetry.space_group_name_H-M   'P 1'
#
loop_
_entity.id
_entity.type
_entity.pdbx_description
1 polymer ?
#
loop_
_entity_poly.entity_id
_entity_poly.type
_entity_poly.pdbx_seq_one_letter_code
_entity_poly.pdbx_strand_id
1 'polypeptide(L)'
;MSEEREIQGEWSISNPLSKHENASSASVQPRRLSRAERRKALALRLLTQEELALKQEVTEGKIPSFGYKLWRVGRNISKKWWFWVGVIVTIPGGAAVMAIASLFQLSAQPNCLSIFWPTASAADRLYCAEVTAQKQTVDDLLLAIDLVNSLPKNHPLRNEINRQIAKWSEDILKLGDAAFQEGKLPEAIAIARKVPSNLSVYSQVEKYIQKWESIWNKADKIYRKAEEYLSEEEWNKAFRQATLLLDIKNTYWETIKYDEITRAIQTSRIDGNKLSKARSLAAGGGVDNLLAAIKLASTISPNSYLAARVQKLMTEFGKKIVELAELRLKAGEWQQAIDMVNKIPESAKLKEEVKDFTELAGAASQITVGTVEGLEKGIKAAKKIKSDRPLYNKVQEFITRWQQEIADIKTLESANQVAIKGGINDFKVAIAQLQTIPQSNPRWPEAKKEIDRLTGQIEFKEDAPILTRADQLAIPGDAISLEMAIIEARKISPGRNLYQQAQDKIKVWTDISQRFRDQPYLDQANQLANDGNFESAIAAASKIQPGRILYDEARSKIRQWEFQLEGSESLQSARQAAQGGNVEAWETAIMLANQVSESSGLRSQAREMISDWSRQIFAIAEAQSSSDLPGAIAILRKIPPGTPLYEQARSQIETWQEILNPPSIEPEIPIEKNTEPKFPR
;
A
#
# COMPACT_ATOMS: atom_id res chain seq x y z
N MET A 1 -8.43 29.18 5.40
CA MET A 1 -7.45 30.01 4.66
C MET A 1 -6.34 29.07 4.24
N SER A 2 -6.52 28.40 3.10
CA SER A 2 -6.12 28.79 1.73
C SER A 2 -4.89 27.97 1.37
N GLU A 3 -4.81 27.19 0.29
CA GLU A 3 -5.69 26.97 -0.84
C GLU A 3 -5.16 25.72 -1.57
N GLU A 4 -6.06 24.89 -2.07
CA GLU A 4 -5.79 23.74 -2.94
C GLU A 4 -5.32 24.19 -4.33
N ARG A 5 -4.59 23.31 -5.03
CA ARG A 5 -4.66 23.27 -6.50
C ARG A 5 -4.42 21.86 -7.03
N GLU A 6 -5.53 21.23 -7.39
CA GLU A 6 -5.64 20.06 -8.26
C GLU A 6 -5.15 20.37 -9.68
N ILE A 7 -4.63 19.35 -10.37
CA ILE A 7 -4.67 19.26 -11.84
C ILE A 7 -5.06 17.83 -12.22
N GLN A 8 -6.30 17.67 -12.71
CA GLN A 8 -6.74 16.55 -13.54
C GLN A 8 -6.67 16.97 -15.02
N GLY A 9 -6.41 16.00 -15.89
CA GLY A 9 -6.51 16.12 -17.34
C GLY A 9 -6.58 14.74 -17.99
N GLU A 10 -7.82 14.29 -18.20
CA GLU A 10 -8.24 13.08 -18.93
C GLU A 10 -7.69 13.03 -20.35
N TRP A 11 -7.44 11.84 -20.89
CA TRP A 11 -7.78 11.51 -22.29
C TRP A 11 -8.27 10.07 -22.41
N SER A 12 -9.39 9.96 -23.11
CA SER A 12 -10.33 8.86 -23.23
C SER A 12 -9.93 7.73 -24.18
N ILE A 13 -10.56 6.59 -23.95
CA ILE A 13 -10.57 5.34 -24.72
C ILE A 13 -11.25 5.53 -26.09
N SER A 14 -10.65 5.00 -27.15
CA SER A 14 -11.38 4.39 -28.26
C SER A 14 -10.54 3.28 -28.90
N ASN A 15 -11.21 2.20 -29.30
CA ASN A 15 -10.70 0.90 -29.76
C ASN A 15 -11.41 0.62 -31.11
N PRO A 16 -11.15 -0.52 -31.79
CA PRO A 16 -10.02 -0.93 -32.62
C PRO A 16 -10.38 -0.93 -34.14
N LEU A 17 -9.42 -1.18 -35.05
CA LEU A 17 -9.57 -2.08 -36.21
C LEU A 17 -8.41 -2.00 -37.23
N SER A 18 -8.15 -3.18 -37.79
CA SER A 18 -7.65 -3.49 -39.15
C SER A 18 -6.15 -3.71 -39.40
N LYS A 19 -5.90 -4.95 -39.85
CA LYS A 19 -4.76 -5.43 -40.63
C LYS A 19 -4.43 -4.49 -41.79
N HIS A 20 -3.15 -4.22 -41.98
CA HIS A 20 -2.55 -4.18 -43.32
C HIS A 20 -1.10 -4.68 -43.26
N GLU A 21 -0.83 -5.75 -44.00
CA GLU A 21 0.49 -6.06 -44.52
C GLU A 21 0.96 -4.88 -45.39
N ASN A 22 2.19 -4.42 -45.18
CA ASN A 22 3.09 -4.13 -46.28
C ASN A 22 4.54 -4.05 -45.80
N ALA A 23 5.36 -4.80 -46.53
CA ALA A 23 6.79 -4.87 -46.41
C ALA A 23 7.45 -3.54 -46.82
N SER A 24 8.44 -3.10 -46.05
CA SER A 24 9.54 -2.32 -46.59
C SER A 24 10.84 -2.59 -45.85
N SER A 25 11.82 -2.91 -46.69
CA SER A 25 13.21 -3.26 -46.47
C SER A 25 13.95 -2.39 -45.46
N ALA A 26 14.41 -3.03 -44.39
CA ALA A 26 15.58 -2.58 -43.63
C ALA A 26 16.74 -3.53 -43.95
N SER A 27 17.81 -2.99 -44.52
CA SER A 27 19.05 -3.70 -44.87
C SER A 27 19.67 -4.36 -43.64
N VAL A 28 19.55 -5.68 -43.54
CA VAL A 28 20.21 -6.51 -42.53
C VAL A 28 21.70 -6.61 -42.85
N GLN A 29 22.56 -5.99 -42.04
CA GLN A 29 23.98 -6.32 -42.04
C GLN A 29 24.18 -7.77 -41.59
N PRO A 30 25.01 -8.59 -42.27
CA PRO A 30 25.19 -9.98 -41.89
C PRO A 30 25.89 -10.09 -40.53
N ARG A 31 25.28 -10.88 -39.64
CA ARG A 31 25.79 -11.29 -38.33
C ARG A 31 27.25 -11.77 -38.44
N ARG A 32 28.19 -11.12 -37.72
CA ARG A 32 29.58 -11.61 -37.62
C ARG A 32 29.60 -12.96 -36.89
N LEU A 33 29.83 -14.03 -37.65
CA LEU A 33 30.02 -15.39 -37.13
C LEU A 33 31.21 -15.46 -36.17
N SER A 34 30.99 -16.07 -35.00
CA SER A 34 32.00 -16.38 -34.00
C SER A 34 33.06 -17.37 -34.52
N ARG A 35 34.23 -17.42 -33.88
CA ARG A 35 35.31 -18.37 -34.26
C ARG A 35 34.85 -19.84 -34.22
N ALA A 36 33.92 -20.18 -33.33
CA ALA A 36 33.34 -21.52 -33.23
C ALA A 36 32.37 -21.83 -34.38
N GLU A 37 31.54 -20.86 -34.78
CA GLU A 37 30.62 -21.03 -35.92
C GLU A 37 31.38 -21.13 -37.25
N ARG A 38 32.50 -20.41 -37.40
CA ARG A 38 33.39 -20.56 -38.58
C ARG A 38 34.04 -21.95 -38.63
N ARG A 39 34.39 -22.53 -37.49
CA ARG A 39 34.94 -23.90 -37.42
C ARG A 39 33.88 -24.96 -37.69
N LYS A 40 32.64 -24.76 -37.22
CA LYS A 40 31.49 -25.63 -37.57
C LYS A 40 31.15 -25.57 -39.06
N ALA A 41 31.11 -24.38 -39.67
CA ALA A 41 30.83 -24.24 -41.10
C ALA A 41 31.93 -24.84 -41.99
N LEU A 42 33.19 -24.81 -41.53
CA LEU A 42 34.32 -25.44 -42.22
C LEU A 42 34.30 -26.97 -42.06
N ALA A 43 33.94 -27.49 -40.89
CA ALA A 43 33.74 -28.92 -40.65
C ALA A 43 32.56 -29.49 -41.48
N LEU A 44 31.46 -28.75 -41.62
CA LEU A 44 30.31 -29.17 -42.43
C LEU A 44 30.64 -29.24 -43.93
N ARG A 45 31.51 -28.35 -44.43
CA ARG A 45 32.03 -28.37 -45.82
C ARG A 45 33.02 -29.50 -46.07
N LEU A 46 33.79 -29.91 -45.05
CA LEU A 46 34.71 -31.05 -45.15
C LEU A 46 33.93 -32.38 -45.13
N LEU A 47 32.91 -32.50 -44.28
CA LEU A 47 32.04 -33.69 -44.21
C LEU A 47 31.26 -33.92 -45.52
N THR A 48 30.80 -32.85 -46.18
CA THR A 48 30.09 -32.94 -47.46
C THR A 48 31.00 -33.27 -48.65
N GLN A 49 32.31 -32.95 -48.55
CA GLN A 49 33.31 -33.40 -49.53
C GLN A 49 33.65 -34.89 -49.37
N GLU A 50 33.62 -35.39 -48.14
CA GLU A 50 33.86 -36.80 -47.81
C GLU A 50 32.67 -37.70 -48.21
N GLU A 51 31.43 -37.24 -48.05
CA GLU A 51 30.22 -37.94 -48.53
C GLU A 51 30.10 -38.02 -50.07
N LEU A 52 30.69 -37.06 -50.81
CA LEU A 52 30.74 -37.09 -52.28
C LEU A 52 31.89 -37.97 -52.81
N ALA A 53 32.96 -38.14 -52.04
CA ALA A 53 34.06 -39.05 -52.37
C ALA A 53 33.74 -40.53 -52.06
N LEU A 54 32.85 -40.80 -51.08
CA LEU A 54 32.47 -42.16 -50.68
C LEU A 54 31.39 -42.81 -51.57
N LYS A 55 30.87 -42.10 -52.58
CA LYS A 55 29.76 -42.57 -53.43
C LYS A 55 30.16 -43.08 -54.82
N GLN A 56 31.48 -43.19 -55.09
CA GLN A 56 31.99 -43.57 -56.41
C GLN A 56 32.80 -44.87 -56.47
N GLU A 57 33.00 -45.56 -55.35
CA GLU A 57 33.47 -46.95 -55.34
C GLU A 57 32.57 -47.77 -54.42
N VAL A 58 32.09 -48.92 -54.92
CA VAL A 58 31.22 -49.94 -54.28
C VAL A 58 29.76 -49.94 -54.78
N THR A 59 29.58 -50.44 -56.00
CA THR A 59 28.57 -51.42 -56.46
C THR A 59 29.15 -51.97 -57.78
N GLU A 60 29.16 -53.25 -58.15
CA GLU A 60 28.20 -54.30 -57.91
C GLU A 60 28.83 -55.63 -58.40
N GLY A 61 28.77 -56.67 -57.56
CA GLY A 61 29.06 -58.03 -57.98
C GLY A 61 27.97 -58.95 -57.45
N LYS A 62 27.02 -59.33 -58.31
CA LYS A 62 26.17 -60.52 -58.12
C LYS A 62 25.65 -61.03 -59.47
N ILE A 63 25.99 -62.29 -59.73
CA ILE A 63 25.53 -63.11 -60.86
C ILE A 63 24.07 -63.54 -60.62
N PRO A 64 23.27 -63.71 -61.68
CA PRO A 64 22.54 -64.97 -61.81
C PRO A 64 22.65 -65.61 -63.21
N SER A 65 22.46 -66.92 -63.19
CA SER A 65 22.43 -67.90 -64.28
C SER A 65 21.34 -67.68 -65.34
N PHE A 66 21.62 -67.99 -66.62
CA PHE A 66 20.93 -69.00 -67.46
C PHE A 66 21.44 -68.99 -68.91
N GLY A 67 21.41 -70.15 -69.59
CA GLY A 67 21.02 -70.19 -71.01
C GLY A 67 22.10 -70.33 -72.10
N TYR A 68 22.48 -71.58 -72.34
CA TYR A 68 23.08 -72.21 -73.53
C TYR A 68 22.64 -71.68 -74.93
N LYS A 69 23.60 -71.44 -75.84
CA LYS A 69 23.65 -72.02 -77.21
C LYS A 69 24.90 -71.63 -78.01
N LEU A 70 25.67 -72.65 -78.38
CA LEU A 70 26.30 -72.94 -79.69
C LEU A 70 26.66 -71.78 -80.65
N TRP A 71 27.94 -71.73 -81.07
CA TRP A 71 28.34 -72.16 -82.43
C TRP A 71 29.86 -72.33 -82.56
N ARG A 72 30.26 -73.31 -83.38
CA ARG A 72 31.62 -73.85 -83.59
C ARG A 72 31.91 -73.77 -85.09
N VAL A 73 32.94 -73.05 -85.52
CA VAL A 73 33.79 -73.24 -86.73
C VAL A 73 35.01 -72.32 -86.51
N GLY A 74 36.29 -72.64 -86.75
CA GLY A 74 36.98 -73.76 -87.35
C GLY A 74 38.32 -73.26 -87.93
N ARG A 75 39.27 -74.19 -88.12
CA ARG A 75 40.47 -74.14 -88.99
C ARG A 75 41.78 -73.68 -88.30
N ASN A 76 42.62 -74.61 -87.84
CA ASN A 76 43.72 -75.30 -88.56
C ASN A 76 44.79 -74.36 -89.14
N ILE A 77 45.92 -74.22 -88.42
CA ILE A 77 47.25 -73.93 -89.00
C ILE A 77 48.30 -74.81 -88.29
N SER A 78 49.24 -75.30 -89.09
CA SER A 78 49.96 -76.56 -89.02
C SER A 78 51.16 -76.65 -88.08
N LYS A 79 51.30 -77.82 -87.45
CA LYS A 79 52.51 -78.34 -86.81
C LYS A 79 53.58 -78.67 -87.87
N LYS A 80 54.73 -77.98 -87.88
CA LYS A 80 56.04 -78.46 -88.42
C LYS A 80 57.17 -77.39 -88.37
N TRP A 81 57.44 -76.79 -87.21
CA TRP A 81 58.68 -76.01 -87.01
C TRP A 81 59.41 -76.28 -85.68
N TRP A 82 58.86 -77.18 -84.86
CA TRP A 82 59.42 -77.59 -83.56
C TRP A 82 60.69 -78.47 -83.66
N PHE A 83 61.23 -78.71 -84.86
CA PHE A 83 62.37 -79.61 -85.05
C PHE A 83 63.72 -78.89 -85.22
N TRP A 84 63.75 -77.56 -85.45
CA TRP A 84 65.00 -76.86 -85.79
C TRP A 84 65.43 -75.72 -84.85
N VAL A 85 64.66 -75.38 -83.81
CA VAL A 85 65.08 -74.36 -82.82
C VAL A 85 65.52 -74.96 -81.48
N GLY A 86 65.21 -76.24 -81.21
CA GLY A 86 65.72 -76.96 -80.03
C GLY A 86 67.20 -77.32 -80.07
N VAL A 87 67.92 -77.00 -81.16
CA VAL A 87 69.32 -77.41 -81.39
C VAL A 87 70.29 -76.22 -81.36
N ILE A 88 69.81 -74.98 -81.28
CA ILE A 88 70.66 -73.79 -81.23
C ILE A 88 70.13 -72.90 -80.09
N VAL A 89 71.01 -72.54 -79.15
CA VAL A 89 70.78 -71.67 -77.97
C VAL A 89 70.33 -72.38 -76.68
N THR A 90 70.65 -73.66 -76.51
CA THR A 90 71.11 -74.13 -75.19
C THR A 90 72.60 -73.84 -75.11
N ILE A 91 73.01 -73.03 -74.11
CA ILE A 91 74.38 -72.59 -73.78
C ILE A 91 74.80 -71.34 -74.60
N PRO A 92 74.86 -70.07 -74.08
CA PRO A 92 74.69 -69.56 -72.70
C PRO A 92 73.83 -68.27 -72.58
N GLY A 93 72.69 -68.31 -71.86
CA GLY A 93 71.82 -67.14 -71.61
C GLY A 93 71.32 -67.00 -70.16
N GLY A 94 71.87 -67.76 -69.22
CA GLY A 94 71.36 -67.87 -67.85
C GLY A 94 71.90 -66.82 -66.86
N ALA A 95 72.94 -66.05 -67.21
CA ALA A 95 73.60 -65.14 -66.26
C ALA A 95 73.01 -63.72 -66.22
N ALA A 96 72.32 -63.26 -67.27
CA ALA A 96 71.84 -61.86 -67.36
C ALA A 96 70.46 -61.63 -66.70
N VAL A 97 69.62 -62.65 -66.57
CA VAL A 97 68.27 -62.54 -65.97
C VAL A 97 68.32 -62.56 -64.43
N MET A 98 69.33 -63.22 -63.83
CA MET A 98 69.53 -63.19 -62.38
C MET A 98 70.05 -61.83 -61.86
N ALA A 99 70.75 -61.04 -62.69
CA ALA A 99 71.25 -59.72 -62.29
C ALA A 99 70.15 -58.63 -62.22
N ILE A 100 69.09 -58.73 -63.05
CA ILE A 100 67.98 -57.77 -63.06
C ILE A 100 66.95 -58.08 -61.96
N ALA A 101 66.77 -59.36 -61.60
CA ALA A 101 65.89 -59.75 -60.49
C ALA A 101 66.41 -59.29 -59.11
N SER A 102 67.73 -59.11 -58.94
CA SER A 102 68.33 -58.56 -57.72
C SER A 102 68.21 -57.04 -57.58
N LEU A 103 67.91 -56.30 -58.66
CA LEU A 103 67.71 -54.85 -58.61
C LEU A 103 66.24 -54.45 -58.34
N PHE A 104 65.29 -55.39 -58.46
CA PHE A 104 63.87 -55.19 -58.11
C PHE A 104 63.45 -55.82 -56.76
N GLN A 105 64.39 -56.34 -55.97
CA GLN A 105 64.18 -56.58 -54.53
C GLN A 105 64.22 -55.25 -53.77
N LEU A 106 63.18 -54.44 -53.95
CA LEU A 106 62.79 -53.47 -52.93
C LEU A 106 62.48 -54.26 -51.65
N SER A 107 63.07 -53.84 -50.54
CA SER A 107 62.95 -54.42 -49.20
C SER A 107 61.57 -55.03 -48.95
N ALA A 108 61.53 -56.36 -48.74
CA ALA A 108 60.35 -57.03 -48.23
C ALA A 108 59.97 -56.37 -46.89
N GLN A 109 58.86 -55.64 -46.85
CA GLN A 109 58.30 -55.16 -45.59
C GLN A 109 57.98 -56.38 -44.73
N PRO A 110 58.47 -56.46 -43.48
CA PRO A 110 58.23 -57.63 -42.64
C PRO A 110 56.74 -57.74 -42.28
N ASN A 111 56.18 -58.95 -42.38
CA ASN A 111 54.80 -59.22 -41.99
C ASN A 111 54.69 -59.20 -40.45
N CYS A 112 54.39 -58.03 -39.89
CA CYS A 112 54.36 -57.78 -38.44
C CYS A 112 53.40 -58.67 -37.64
N LEU A 113 52.50 -59.40 -38.31
CA LEU A 113 51.54 -60.32 -37.68
C LEU A 113 52.10 -61.74 -37.45
N SER A 114 53.24 -62.10 -38.06
CA SER A 114 53.76 -63.48 -38.04
C SER A 114 55.21 -63.61 -37.57
N ILE A 115 55.76 -62.60 -36.89
CA ILE A 115 57.16 -62.57 -36.44
C ILE A 115 57.33 -63.26 -35.09
N PHE A 116 58.36 -64.11 -34.98
CA PHE A 116 58.82 -64.66 -33.70
C PHE A 116 59.75 -63.66 -33.00
N TRP A 117 59.21 -62.90 -32.05
CA TRP A 117 59.92 -61.80 -31.38
C TRP A 117 61.29 -62.14 -30.78
N PRO A 118 61.55 -63.32 -30.17
CA PRO A 118 62.86 -63.63 -29.58
C PRO A 118 64.04 -63.61 -30.56
N THR A 119 63.80 -63.88 -31.85
CA THR A 119 64.84 -63.86 -32.91
C THR A 119 64.66 -62.70 -33.89
N ALA A 120 63.67 -61.81 -33.68
CA ALA A 120 63.40 -60.68 -34.55
C ALA A 120 64.56 -59.67 -34.50
N SER A 121 64.94 -59.13 -35.67
CA SER A 121 65.97 -58.10 -35.73
C SER A 121 65.50 -56.80 -35.08
N ALA A 122 66.44 -55.96 -34.63
CA ALA A 122 66.10 -54.66 -34.08
C ALA A 122 65.39 -53.75 -35.11
N ALA A 123 65.70 -53.91 -36.40
CA ALA A 123 65.03 -53.19 -37.49
C ALA A 123 63.57 -53.64 -37.66
N ASP A 124 63.29 -54.95 -37.58
CA ASP A 124 61.92 -55.48 -37.65
C ASP A 124 61.08 -55.02 -36.45
N ARG A 125 61.67 -55.03 -35.24
CA ARG A 125 61.00 -54.52 -34.03
C ARG A 125 60.67 -53.04 -34.13
N LEU A 126 61.60 -52.23 -34.64
CA LEU A 126 61.37 -50.80 -34.85
C LEU A 126 60.30 -50.55 -35.90
N TYR A 127 60.39 -51.20 -37.07
CA TYR A 127 59.41 -51.05 -38.15
C TYR A 127 58.02 -51.49 -37.72
N CYS A 128 57.90 -52.65 -37.08
CA CYS A 128 56.60 -53.16 -36.65
C CYS A 128 56.02 -52.39 -35.46
N ALA A 129 56.85 -51.85 -34.57
CA ALA A 129 56.39 -50.92 -33.55
C ALA A 129 55.85 -49.63 -34.18
N GLU A 130 56.49 -49.09 -35.20
CA GLU A 130 56.01 -47.91 -35.92
C GLU A 130 54.66 -48.17 -36.62
N VAL A 131 54.51 -49.29 -37.31
CA VAL A 131 53.24 -49.70 -37.93
C VAL A 131 52.14 -49.92 -36.88
N THR A 132 52.48 -50.50 -35.72
CA THR A 132 51.52 -50.70 -34.63
C THR A 132 51.08 -49.36 -34.03
N ALA A 133 52.02 -48.44 -33.80
CA ALA A 133 51.73 -47.11 -33.28
C ALA A 133 50.85 -46.26 -34.20
N GLN A 134 50.90 -46.48 -35.53
CA GLN A 134 50.06 -45.76 -36.50
C GLN A 134 48.55 -45.97 -36.30
N LYS A 135 48.13 -47.03 -35.58
CA LYS A 135 46.72 -47.26 -35.24
C LYS A 135 46.17 -46.27 -34.20
N GLN A 136 47.04 -45.53 -33.50
CA GLN A 136 46.69 -44.47 -32.55
C GLN A 136 45.67 -44.86 -31.46
N THR A 137 45.69 -46.13 -31.03
CA THR A 137 44.93 -46.57 -29.85
C THR A 137 45.86 -46.69 -28.65
N VAL A 138 45.31 -46.58 -27.43
CA VAL A 138 46.12 -46.70 -26.20
C VAL A 138 46.84 -48.04 -26.14
N ASP A 139 46.16 -49.14 -26.47
CA ASP A 139 46.72 -50.48 -26.36
C ASP A 139 47.75 -50.76 -27.48
N ASP A 140 47.52 -50.29 -28.71
CA ASP A 140 48.49 -50.41 -29.80
C ASP A 140 49.75 -49.56 -29.57
N LEU A 141 49.62 -48.35 -29.00
CA LEU A 141 50.76 -47.50 -28.63
C LEU A 141 51.60 -48.12 -27.50
N LEU A 142 50.96 -48.75 -26.52
CA LEU A 142 51.66 -49.48 -25.46
C LEU A 142 52.40 -50.70 -26.01
N LEU A 143 51.76 -51.44 -26.92
CA LEU A 143 52.39 -52.57 -27.61
C LEU A 143 53.61 -52.10 -28.41
N ALA A 144 53.51 -51.00 -29.15
CA ALA A 144 54.63 -50.40 -29.87
C ALA A 144 55.80 -50.04 -28.93
N ILE A 145 55.51 -49.42 -27.79
CA ILE A 145 56.53 -49.09 -26.77
C ILE A 145 57.22 -50.34 -26.23
N ASP A 146 56.47 -51.39 -25.91
CA ASP A 146 57.01 -52.64 -25.35
C ASP A 146 57.96 -53.36 -26.34
N LEU A 147 57.56 -53.41 -27.62
CA LEU A 147 58.35 -54.03 -28.70
C LEU A 147 59.76 -53.43 -28.82
N VAL A 148 59.91 -52.12 -28.65
CA VAL A 148 61.21 -51.43 -28.79
C VAL A 148 61.93 -51.22 -27.46
N ASN A 149 61.22 -51.12 -26.34
CA ASN A 149 61.82 -50.92 -25.02
C ASN A 149 62.56 -52.17 -24.52
N SER A 150 62.17 -53.35 -25.02
CA SER A 150 62.85 -54.63 -24.77
C SER A 150 64.25 -54.72 -25.38
N LEU A 151 64.66 -53.79 -26.26
CA LEU A 151 66.01 -53.74 -26.83
C LEU A 151 67.07 -53.25 -25.81
N PRO A 152 68.31 -53.79 -25.84
CA PRO A 152 69.37 -53.41 -24.90
C PRO A 152 69.66 -51.90 -24.84
N LYS A 153 70.07 -51.41 -23.66
CA LYS A 153 70.37 -49.99 -23.44
C LYS A 153 71.58 -49.49 -24.25
N ASN A 154 72.50 -50.38 -24.64
CA ASN A 154 73.70 -50.07 -25.43
C ASN A 154 73.48 -50.19 -26.96
N HIS A 155 72.23 -50.29 -27.42
CA HIS A 155 71.92 -50.43 -28.85
C HIS A 155 72.33 -49.18 -29.66
N PRO A 156 72.91 -49.30 -30.88
CA PRO A 156 73.34 -48.15 -31.70
C PRO A 156 72.24 -47.12 -31.98
N LEU A 157 70.98 -47.57 -32.10
CA LEU A 157 69.81 -46.72 -32.33
C LEU A 157 69.07 -46.31 -31.04
N ARG A 158 69.67 -46.45 -29.85
CA ARG A 158 68.96 -46.19 -28.58
C ARG A 158 68.37 -44.79 -28.48
N ASN A 159 69.06 -43.79 -29.02
CA ASN A 159 68.57 -42.41 -29.05
C ASN A 159 67.27 -42.28 -29.86
N GLU A 160 67.20 -42.95 -31.01
CA GLU A 160 66.00 -42.96 -31.86
C GLU A 160 64.85 -43.72 -31.20
N ILE A 161 65.13 -44.89 -30.60
CA ILE A 161 64.16 -45.68 -29.84
C ILE A 161 63.55 -44.85 -28.70
N ASN A 162 64.40 -44.17 -27.91
CA ASN A 162 63.93 -43.32 -26.82
C ASN A 162 63.07 -42.16 -27.33
N ARG A 163 63.40 -41.58 -28.50
CA ARG A 163 62.60 -40.53 -29.14
C ARG A 163 61.23 -41.05 -29.56
N GLN A 164 61.14 -42.25 -30.12
CA GLN A 164 59.87 -42.87 -30.51
C GLN A 164 59.02 -43.26 -29.31
N ILE A 165 59.60 -43.86 -28.27
CA ILE A 165 58.92 -44.15 -27.01
C ILE A 165 58.34 -42.87 -26.39
N ALA A 166 59.12 -41.79 -26.38
CA ALA A 166 58.65 -40.49 -25.88
C ALA A 166 57.46 -39.97 -26.70
N LYS A 167 57.54 -40.04 -28.03
CA LYS A 167 56.45 -39.64 -28.94
C LYS A 167 55.18 -40.45 -28.71
N TRP A 168 55.25 -41.78 -28.66
CA TRP A 168 54.08 -42.64 -28.45
C TRP A 168 53.48 -42.47 -27.06
N SER A 169 54.32 -42.24 -26.05
CA SER A 169 53.83 -41.91 -24.70
C SER A 169 53.10 -40.57 -24.68
N GLU A 170 53.57 -39.57 -25.44
CA GLU A 170 52.87 -38.31 -25.63
C GLU A 170 51.53 -38.51 -26.36
N ASP A 171 51.48 -39.39 -27.36
CA ASP A 171 50.26 -39.72 -28.08
C ASP A 171 49.22 -40.43 -27.18
N ILE A 172 49.66 -41.30 -26.26
CA ILE A 172 48.79 -41.84 -25.18
C ILE A 172 48.25 -40.72 -24.29
N LEU A 173 49.11 -39.76 -23.91
CA LEU A 173 48.67 -38.61 -23.12
C LEU A 173 47.69 -37.70 -23.87
N LYS A 174 47.77 -37.60 -25.21
CA LYS A 174 46.78 -36.89 -26.04
C LYS A 174 45.41 -37.58 -26.04
N LEU A 175 45.39 -38.92 -26.06
CA LEU A 175 44.14 -39.68 -25.90
C LEU A 175 43.53 -39.49 -24.51
N GLY A 176 44.37 -39.47 -23.47
CA GLY A 176 43.95 -39.10 -22.11
C GLY A 176 43.41 -37.66 -22.05
N ASP A 177 44.07 -36.71 -22.71
CA ASP A 177 43.60 -35.32 -22.77
C ASP A 177 42.24 -35.23 -23.47
N ALA A 178 42.01 -35.99 -24.54
CA ALA A 178 40.69 -36.06 -25.18
C ALA A 178 39.60 -36.54 -24.21
N ALA A 179 39.84 -37.63 -23.46
CA ALA A 179 38.91 -38.09 -22.42
C ALA A 179 38.69 -37.03 -21.32
N PHE A 180 39.74 -36.30 -20.94
CA PHE A 180 39.63 -35.20 -19.99
C PHE A 180 38.75 -34.06 -20.55
N GLN A 181 38.97 -33.65 -21.80
CA GLN A 181 38.17 -32.62 -22.48
C GLN A 181 36.70 -33.01 -22.61
N GLU A 182 36.39 -34.30 -22.71
CA GLU A 182 35.02 -34.85 -22.72
C GLU A 182 34.34 -34.89 -21.34
N GLY A 183 35.06 -34.54 -20.25
CA GLY A 183 34.52 -34.59 -18.89
C GLY A 183 34.77 -35.91 -18.16
N LYS A 184 35.63 -36.79 -18.71
CA LYS A 184 35.93 -38.12 -18.15
C LYS A 184 37.29 -38.11 -17.45
N LEU A 185 37.45 -37.28 -16.43
CA LEU A 185 38.71 -37.18 -15.66
C LEU A 185 39.23 -38.54 -15.15
N PRO A 186 38.40 -39.43 -14.55
CA PRO A 186 38.89 -40.73 -14.08
C PRO A 186 39.45 -41.60 -15.22
N GLU A 187 38.83 -41.56 -16.39
CA GLU A 187 39.28 -42.30 -17.58
C GLU A 187 40.57 -41.71 -18.13
N ALA A 188 40.69 -40.38 -18.20
CA ALA A 188 41.91 -39.69 -18.60
C ALA A 188 43.12 -40.07 -17.74
N ILE A 189 42.94 -40.08 -16.41
CA ILE A 189 43.98 -40.49 -15.45
C ILE A 189 44.32 -41.97 -15.64
N ALA A 190 43.33 -42.84 -15.86
CA ALA A 190 43.56 -44.26 -16.11
C ALA A 190 44.37 -44.50 -17.39
N ILE A 191 44.06 -43.80 -18.49
CA ILE A 191 44.81 -43.85 -19.74
C ILE A 191 46.26 -43.41 -19.52
N ALA A 192 46.48 -42.28 -18.84
CA ALA A 192 47.80 -41.75 -18.57
C ALA A 192 48.66 -42.72 -17.73
N ARG A 193 48.08 -43.36 -16.71
CA ARG A 193 48.77 -44.31 -15.83
C ARG A 193 49.14 -45.65 -16.49
N LYS A 194 48.59 -45.97 -17.67
CA LYS A 194 49.02 -47.15 -18.43
C LYS A 194 50.44 -47.03 -18.99
N VAL A 195 50.98 -45.81 -19.14
CA VAL A 195 52.37 -45.60 -19.57
C VAL A 195 53.32 -46.19 -18.51
N PRO A 196 54.29 -47.05 -18.89
CA PRO A 196 55.19 -47.68 -17.92
C PRO A 196 56.03 -46.69 -17.11
N SER A 197 56.12 -46.91 -15.79
CA SER A 197 56.80 -45.99 -14.84
C SER A 197 58.32 -46.00 -14.91
N ASN A 198 58.91 -47.02 -15.54
CA ASN A 198 60.35 -47.16 -15.75
C ASN A 198 60.87 -46.31 -16.93
N LEU A 199 59.99 -45.64 -17.67
CA LEU A 199 60.35 -44.78 -18.80
C LEU A 199 60.70 -43.36 -18.32
N SER A 200 61.67 -42.71 -18.96
CA SER A 200 62.07 -41.33 -18.63
C SER A 200 60.94 -40.31 -18.82
N VAL A 201 60.00 -40.60 -19.72
CA VAL A 201 58.81 -39.77 -20.03
C VAL A 201 57.74 -39.82 -18.93
N TYR A 202 57.81 -40.76 -17.98
CA TYR A 202 56.79 -40.89 -16.93
C TYR A 202 56.68 -39.65 -16.03
N SER A 203 57.78 -38.90 -15.86
CA SER A 203 57.74 -37.59 -15.18
C SER A 203 56.80 -36.57 -15.84
N GLN A 204 56.51 -36.72 -17.13
CA GLN A 204 55.53 -35.90 -17.85
C GLN A 204 54.11 -36.39 -17.60
N VAL A 205 53.89 -37.71 -17.51
CA VAL A 205 52.58 -38.32 -17.18
C VAL A 205 52.02 -37.71 -15.89
N GLU A 206 52.85 -37.66 -14.84
CA GLU A 206 52.43 -37.13 -13.54
C GLU A 206 52.09 -35.63 -13.61
N LYS A 207 52.82 -34.86 -14.41
CA LYS A 207 52.53 -33.43 -14.64
C LYS A 207 51.19 -33.23 -15.36
N TYR A 208 50.83 -34.10 -16.31
CA TYR A 208 49.53 -34.04 -16.99
C TYR A 208 48.39 -34.38 -16.03
N ILE A 209 48.53 -35.45 -15.23
CA ILE A 209 47.53 -35.83 -14.22
C ILE A 209 47.31 -34.68 -13.23
N GLN A 210 48.38 -34.14 -12.65
CA GLN A 210 48.29 -33.01 -11.71
C GLN A 210 47.64 -31.78 -12.35
N LYS A 211 47.94 -31.49 -13.63
CA LYS A 211 47.31 -30.40 -14.38
C LYS A 211 45.81 -30.63 -14.55
N TRP A 212 45.38 -31.83 -14.97
CA TRP A 212 43.97 -32.16 -15.15
C TRP A 212 43.20 -32.07 -13.84
N GLU A 213 43.73 -32.65 -12.76
CA GLU A 213 43.13 -32.58 -11.42
C GLU A 213 43.02 -31.14 -10.91
N SER A 214 44.06 -30.32 -11.11
CA SER A 214 44.05 -28.90 -10.73
C SER A 214 42.97 -28.11 -11.46
N ILE A 215 42.87 -28.29 -12.79
CA ILE A 215 41.84 -27.66 -13.62
C ILE A 215 40.45 -28.12 -13.17
N TRP A 216 40.25 -29.42 -12.97
CA TRP A 216 38.98 -29.99 -12.55
C TRP A 216 38.53 -29.46 -11.19
N ASN A 217 39.43 -29.47 -10.21
CA ASN A 217 39.14 -28.94 -8.87
C ASN A 217 38.83 -27.44 -8.89
N LYS A 218 39.49 -26.66 -9.74
CA LYS A 218 39.18 -25.24 -9.93
C LYS A 218 37.81 -25.05 -10.57
N ALA A 219 37.48 -25.84 -11.59
CA ALA A 219 36.18 -25.81 -12.26
C ALA A 219 35.03 -26.17 -11.31
N ASP A 220 35.17 -27.26 -10.55
CA ASP A 220 34.18 -27.71 -9.56
C ASP A 220 33.94 -26.66 -8.48
N LYS A 221 35.00 -26.04 -7.95
CA LYS A 221 34.88 -24.91 -7.01
C LYS A 221 34.13 -23.73 -7.60
N ILE A 222 34.40 -23.38 -8.86
CA ILE A 222 33.68 -22.30 -9.54
C ILE A 222 32.19 -22.64 -9.65
N TYR A 223 31.88 -23.86 -10.10
CA TYR A 223 30.52 -24.33 -10.29
C TYR A 223 29.72 -24.34 -8.98
N ARG A 224 30.25 -24.98 -7.93
CA ARG A 224 29.62 -25.03 -6.60
C ARG A 224 29.40 -23.64 -6.01
N LYS A 225 30.35 -22.72 -6.22
CA LYS A 225 30.20 -21.35 -5.72
C LYS A 225 29.09 -20.60 -6.46
N ALA A 226 28.90 -20.87 -7.75
CA ALA A 226 27.77 -20.32 -8.50
C ALA A 226 26.44 -20.87 -7.95
N GLU A 227 26.34 -22.17 -7.67
CA GLU A 227 25.15 -22.78 -7.04
C GLU A 227 24.84 -22.21 -5.65
N GLU A 228 25.86 -21.97 -4.83
CA GLU A 228 25.71 -21.33 -3.53
C GLU A 228 25.05 -19.95 -3.68
N TYR A 229 25.54 -19.11 -4.61
CA TYR A 229 24.92 -17.82 -4.89
C TYR A 229 23.47 -17.93 -5.40
N LEU A 230 23.08 -19.03 -6.06
CA LEU A 230 21.67 -19.26 -6.42
C LEU A 230 20.79 -19.45 -5.20
N SER A 231 21.26 -20.20 -4.20
CA SER A 231 20.55 -20.42 -2.95
C SER A 231 20.41 -19.14 -2.10
N GLU A 232 21.32 -18.19 -2.30
CA GLU A 232 21.36 -16.89 -1.61
C GLU A 232 20.51 -15.80 -2.28
N GLU A 233 19.92 -16.07 -3.44
CA GLU A 233 19.25 -15.09 -4.31
C GLU A 233 20.20 -14.07 -4.98
N GLU A 234 21.46 -14.44 -5.15
CA GLU A 234 22.54 -13.56 -5.64
C GLU A 234 22.86 -13.82 -7.13
N TRP A 235 21.86 -13.62 -7.99
CA TRP A 235 21.90 -13.98 -9.43
C TRP A 235 23.09 -13.40 -10.20
N ASN A 236 23.41 -12.13 -9.94
CA ASN A 236 24.52 -11.44 -10.60
C ASN A 236 25.88 -11.98 -10.14
N LYS A 237 26.00 -12.43 -8.89
CA LYS A 237 27.22 -13.08 -8.39
C LYS A 237 27.34 -14.49 -8.97
N ALA A 238 26.25 -15.26 -9.02
CA ALA A 238 26.19 -16.57 -9.64
C ALA A 238 26.62 -16.52 -11.12
N PHE A 239 26.08 -15.57 -11.90
CA PHE A 239 26.44 -15.41 -13.30
C PHE A 239 27.91 -15.02 -13.50
N ARG A 240 28.41 -14.03 -12.74
CA ARG A 240 29.83 -13.66 -12.78
C ARG A 240 30.73 -14.84 -12.43
N GLN A 241 30.37 -15.61 -11.41
CA GLN A 241 31.12 -16.81 -11.03
C GLN A 241 31.11 -17.85 -12.16
N ALA A 242 29.95 -18.12 -12.78
CA ALA A 242 29.84 -19.07 -13.89
C ALA A 242 30.71 -18.68 -15.09
N THR A 243 30.87 -17.39 -15.40
CA THR A 243 31.73 -16.96 -16.53
C THR A 243 33.20 -17.37 -16.39
N LEU A 244 33.67 -17.61 -15.16
CA LEU A 244 35.04 -18.10 -14.93
C LEU A 244 35.27 -19.52 -15.48
N LEU A 245 34.20 -20.29 -15.75
CA LEU A 245 34.30 -21.60 -16.40
C LEU A 245 34.74 -21.49 -17.86
N LEU A 246 34.49 -20.36 -18.53
CA LEU A 246 34.82 -20.16 -19.95
C LEU A 246 36.33 -20.13 -20.22
N ASP A 247 37.15 -19.93 -19.18
CA ASP A 247 38.62 -19.85 -19.25
C ASP A 247 39.33 -21.01 -18.53
N ILE A 248 38.60 -22.08 -18.19
CA ILE A 248 39.11 -23.17 -17.34
C ILE A 248 40.00 -24.16 -18.10
N LYS A 249 40.04 -24.09 -19.45
CA LYS A 249 40.81 -24.94 -20.37
C LYS A 249 40.35 -26.39 -20.39
N ASN A 250 39.04 -26.59 -20.26
CA ASN A 250 38.39 -27.89 -20.39
C ASN A 250 37.05 -27.73 -21.12
N THR A 251 36.91 -28.41 -22.26
CA THR A 251 35.77 -28.24 -23.18
C THR A 251 34.44 -28.59 -22.52
N TYR A 252 34.38 -29.68 -21.73
CA TYR A 252 33.19 -30.08 -20.98
C TYR A 252 32.74 -28.99 -19.99
N TRP A 253 33.66 -28.39 -19.25
CA TRP A 253 33.34 -27.31 -18.30
C TRP A 253 32.97 -26.00 -18.99
N GLU A 254 33.68 -25.64 -20.06
CA GLU A 254 33.46 -24.42 -20.86
C GLU A 254 32.13 -24.43 -21.63
N THR A 255 31.62 -25.62 -21.98
CA THR A 255 30.43 -25.76 -22.81
C THR A 255 29.25 -26.35 -22.04
N ILE A 256 29.31 -27.62 -21.67
CA ILE A 256 28.19 -28.37 -21.10
C ILE A 256 27.84 -27.83 -19.70
N LYS A 257 28.83 -27.75 -18.80
CA LYS A 257 28.56 -27.29 -17.43
C LYS A 257 28.27 -25.80 -17.37
N TYR A 258 28.95 -24.98 -18.17
CA TYR A 258 28.63 -23.55 -18.27
C TYR A 258 27.18 -23.31 -18.73
N ASP A 259 26.69 -24.05 -19.72
CA ASP A 259 25.30 -23.94 -20.18
C ASP A 259 24.31 -24.45 -19.12
N GLU A 260 24.61 -25.58 -18.46
CA GLU A 260 23.82 -26.12 -17.34
C GLU A 260 23.62 -25.09 -16.22
N ILE A 261 24.70 -24.49 -15.71
CA ILE A 261 24.62 -23.49 -14.63
C ILE A 261 23.93 -22.21 -15.12
N THR A 262 24.11 -21.81 -16.39
CA THR A 262 23.45 -20.62 -16.94
C THR A 262 21.93 -20.80 -17.03
N ARG A 263 21.45 -21.99 -17.43
CA ARG A 263 20.02 -22.34 -17.40
C ARG A 263 19.49 -22.40 -15.97
N ALA A 264 20.27 -22.94 -15.03
CA ALA A 264 19.93 -22.92 -13.60
C ALA A 264 19.78 -21.48 -13.09
N ILE A 265 20.72 -20.58 -13.40
CA ILE A 265 20.64 -19.14 -13.04
C ILE A 265 19.35 -18.51 -13.59
N GLN A 266 19.02 -18.75 -14.87
CA GLN A 266 17.81 -18.21 -15.48
C GLN A 266 16.54 -18.71 -14.79
N THR A 267 16.46 -20.01 -14.51
CA THR A 267 15.34 -20.64 -13.83
C THR A 267 15.20 -20.11 -12.40
N SER A 268 16.28 -20.06 -11.64
CA SER A 268 16.30 -19.54 -10.27
C SER A 268 15.93 -18.05 -10.20
N ARG A 269 16.27 -17.25 -11.22
CA ARG A 269 15.82 -15.85 -11.30
C ARG A 269 14.30 -15.74 -11.48
N ILE A 270 13.70 -16.61 -12.28
CA ILE A 270 12.23 -16.66 -12.46
C ILE A 270 11.57 -17.05 -11.13
N ASP A 271 12.08 -18.08 -10.46
CA ASP A 271 11.59 -18.49 -9.14
C ASP A 271 11.78 -17.39 -8.09
N GLY A 272 12.93 -16.70 -8.12
CA GLY A 272 13.23 -15.56 -7.26
C GLY A 272 12.26 -14.39 -7.47
N ASN A 273 11.86 -14.11 -8.72
CA ASN A 273 10.85 -13.10 -9.02
C ASN A 273 9.48 -13.48 -8.44
N LYS A 274 9.07 -14.76 -8.53
CA LYS A 274 7.84 -15.24 -7.89
C LYS A 274 7.93 -15.09 -6.37
N LEU A 275 9.07 -15.44 -5.78
CA LEU A 275 9.29 -15.33 -4.34
C LEU A 275 9.27 -13.87 -3.86
N SER A 276 9.87 -12.96 -4.62
CA SER A 276 9.80 -11.52 -4.35
C SER A 276 8.37 -10.98 -4.43
N LYS A 277 7.60 -11.39 -5.45
CA LYS A 277 6.18 -11.04 -5.55
C LYS A 277 5.36 -11.61 -4.38
N ALA A 278 5.66 -12.83 -3.94
CA ALA A 278 5.03 -13.42 -2.74
C ALA A 278 5.33 -12.59 -1.49
N ARG A 279 6.58 -12.15 -1.29
CA ARG A 279 6.93 -11.23 -0.18
C ARG A 279 6.18 -9.91 -0.26
N SER A 280 6.05 -9.34 -1.46
CA SER A 280 5.31 -8.09 -1.67
C SER A 280 3.82 -8.24 -1.34
N LEU A 281 3.19 -9.37 -1.72
CA LEU A 281 1.82 -9.67 -1.33
C LEU A 281 1.72 -9.75 0.20
N ALA A 282 2.59 -10.55 0.84
CA ALA A 282 2.61 -10.69 2.30
C ALA A 282 2.82 -9.36 3.04
N ALA A 283 3.63 -8.46 2.49
CA ALA A 283 3.87 -7.12 3.04
C ALA A 283 2.63 -6.22 3.01
N GLY A 284 1.69 -6.46 2.08
CA GLY A 284 0.39 -5.78 2.04
C GLY A 284 -0.51 -6.09 3.25
N GLY A 285 -0.15 -7.10 4.06
CA GLY A 285 -0.88 -7.47 5.28
C GLY A 285 -2.25 -8.11 5.02
N GLY A 286 -2.87 -8.62 6.08
CA GLY A 286 -4.16 -9.31 5.99
C GLY A 286 -4.06 -10.78 5.55
N VAL A 287 -5.08 -11.55 5.90
CA VAL A 287 -5.10 -13.02 5.70
C VAL A 287 -5.11 -13.38 4.22
N ASP A 288 -5.90 -12.69 3.39
CA ASP A 288 -6.02 -13.02 1.97
C ASP A 288 -4.71 -12.83 1.20
N ASN A 289 -3.97 -11.75 1.51
CA ASN A 289 -2.67 -11.48 0.93
C ASN A 289 -1.61 -12.51 1.38
N LEU A 290 -1.63 -12.93 2.65
CA LEU A 290 -0.75 -13.99 3.16
C LEU A 290 -1.05 -15.34 2.48
N LEU A 291 -2.32 -15.68 2.29
CA LEU A 291 -2.73 -16.89 1.58
C LEU A 291 -2.31 -16.85 0.10
N ALA A 292 -2.52 -15.70 -0.56
CA ALA A 292 -2.07 -15.49 -1.94
C ALA A 292 -0.54 -15.61 -2.06
N ALA A 293 0.21 -15.08 -1.08
CA ALA A 293 1.66 -15.20 -1.02
C ALA A 293 2.10 -16.65 -0.88
N ILE A 294 1.49 -17.43 0.03
CA ILE A 294 1.80 -18.86 0.20
C ILE A 294 1.47 -19.64 -1.08
N LYS A 295 0.30 -19.40 -1.69
CA LYS A 295 -0.11 -20.03 -2.94
C LYS A 295 0.88 -19.75 -4.07
N LEU A 296 1.35 -18.51 -4.20
CA LEU A 296 2.34 -18.14 -5.21
C LEU A 296 3.69 -18.82 -4.94
N ALA A 297 4.14 -18.82 -3.69
CA ALA A 297 5.38 -19.46 -3.27
C ALA A 297 5.35 -20.99 -3.51
N SER A 298 4.21 -21.66 -3.27
CA SER A 298 4.06 -23.10 -3.51
C SER A 298 4.10 -23.52 -4.99
N THR A 299 4.05 -22.56 -5.93
CA THR A 299 4.23 -22.86 -7.37
C THR A 299 5.70 -23.03 -7.76
N ILE A 300 6.64 -22.71 -6.86
CA ILE A 300 8.07 -22.91 -7.08
C ILE A 300 8.41 -24.39 -6.84
N SER A 301 9.19 -24.97 -7.75
CA SER A 301 9.53 -26.40 -7.72
C SER A 301 10.31 -26.79 -6.44
N PRO A 302 10.03 -27.95 -5.82
CA PRO A 302 10.84 -28.50 -4.73
C PRO A 302 12.30 -28.75 -5.10
N ASN A 303 12.61 -28.92 -6.39
CA ASN A 303 13.98 -29.11 -6.89
C ASN A 303 14.71 -27.78 -7.18
N SER A 304 14.07 -26.64 -6.93
CA SER A 304 14.70 -25.32 -7.11
C SER A 304 15.77 -25.08 -6.05
N TYR A 305 16.83 -24.35 -6.41
CA TYR A 305 17.85 -23.87 -5.46
C TYR A 305 17.26 -23.01 -4.32
N LEU A 306 16.03 -22.52 -4.48
CA LEU A 306 15.32 -21.73 -3.48
C LEU A 306 14.37 -22.55 -2.58
N ALA A 307 14.25 -23.86 -2.75
CA ALA A 307 13.23 -24.67 -2.07
C ALA A 307 13.22 -24.51 -0.53
N ALA A 308 14.39 -24.51 0.10
CA ALA A 308 14.51 -24.31 1.55
C ALA A 308 14.00 -22.93 1.99
N ARG A 309 14.29 -21.90 1.19
CA ARG A 309 13.87 -20.51 1.48
C ARG A 309 12.38 -20.31 1.23
N VAL A 310 11.84 -20.91 0.17
CA VAL A 310 10.41 -20.95 -0.13
C VAL A 310 9.65 -21.60 1.02
N GLN A 311 10.10 -22.77 1.49
CA GLN A 311 9.47 -23.45 2.62
C GLN A 311 9.48 -22.58 3.88
N LYS A 312 10.62 -21.98 4.22
CA LYS A 312 10.73 -21.10 5.38
C LYS A 312 9.74 -19.93 5.31
N LEU A 313 9.64 -19.27 4.16
CA LEU A 313 8.71 -18.15 3.96
C LEU A 313 7.24 -18.56 4.04
N MET A 314 6.87 -19.71 3.47
CA MET A 314 5.49 -20.21 3.60
C MET A 314 5.12 -20.49 5.05
N THR A 315 6.04 -21.08 5.82
CA THR A 315 5.86 -21.30 7.27
C THR A 315 5.76 -19.97 8.03
N GLU A 316 6.58 -18.97 7.71
CA GLU A 316 6.49 -17.63 8.32
C GLU A 316 5.16 -16.94 8.01
N PHE A 317 4.69 -16.99 6.76
CA PHE A 317 3.40 -16.42 6.38
C PHE A 317 2.24 -17.14 7.06
N GLY A 318 2.28 -18.47 7.15
CA GLY A 318 1.29 -19.24 7.87
C GLY A 318 1.24 -18.89 9.37
N LYS A 319 2.41 -18.70 10.01
CA LYS A 319 2.47 -18.25 11.42
C LYS A 319 1.84 -16.87 11.62
N LYS A 320 2.05 -15.93 10.69
CA LYS A 320 1.36 -14.63 10.71
C LYS A 320 -0.16 -14.75 10.59
N ILE A 321 -0.66 -15.71 9.82
CA ILE A 321 -2.12 -15.98 9.77
C ILE A 321 -2.61 -16.47 11.14
N VAL A 322 -1.87 -17.35 11.82
CA VAL A 322 -2.20 -17.79 13.19
C VAL A 322 -2.20 -16.61 14.17
N GLU A 323 -1.23 -15.70 14.10
CA GLU A 323 -1.19 -14.48 14.92
C GLU A 323 -2.41 -13.56 14.68
N LEU A 324 -2.83 -13.39 13.42
CA LEU A 324 -4.04 -12.63 13.11
C LEU A 324 -5.30 -13.33 13.63
N ALA A 325 -5.36 -14.65 13.57
CA ALA A 325 -6.45 -15.44 14.13
C ALA A 325 -6.49 -15.32 15.67
N GLU A 326 -5.34 -15.24 16.34
CA GLU A 326 -5.27 -15.01 17.80
C GLU A 326 -5.92 -13.69 18.21
N LEU A 327 -5.75 -12.62 17.42
CA LEU A 327 -6.40 -11.33 17.69
C LEU A 327 -7.93 -11.46 17.62
N ARG A 328 -8.44 -12.18 16.63
CA ARG A 328 -9.88 -12.46 16.48
C ARG A 328 -10.40 -13.30 17.65
N LEU A 329 -9.64 -14.31 18.05
CA LEU A 329 -9.98 -15.14 19.20
C LEU A 329 -10.04 -14.33 20.50
N LYS A 330 -9.09 -13.41 20.72
CA LYS A 330 -9.08 -12.50 21.88
C LYS A 330 -10.25 -11.53 21.91
N ALA A 331 -10.85 -11.24 20.74
CA ALA A 331 -12.06 -10.43 20.59
C ALA A 331 -13.36 -11.24 20.75
N GLY A 332 -13.28 -12.55 20.97
CA GLY A 332 -14.45 -13.44 21.07
C GLY A 332 -14.96 -13.97 19.73
N GLU A 333 -14.31 -13.62 18.62
CA GLU A 333 -14.67 -14.03 17.25
C GLU A 333 -14.08 -15.42 16.92
N TRP A 334 -14.39 -16.43 17.73
CA TRP A 334 -13.78 -17.77 17.65
C TRP A 334 -14.01 -18.45 16.30
N GLN A 335 -15.19 -18.29 15.69
CA GLN A 335 -15.50 -18.91 14.39
C GLN A 335 -14.62 -18.31 13.29
N GLN A 336 -14.48 -16.98 13.26
CA GLN A 336 -13.63 -16.30 12.28
C GLN A 336 -12.15 -16.70 12.47
N ALA A 337 -11.71 -16.85 13.72
CA ALA A 337 -10.35 -17.30 14.02
C ALA A 337 -10.07 -18.72 13.47
N ILE A 338 -11.02 -19.65 13.64
CA ILE A 338 -10.94 -21.01 13.08
C ILE A 338 -10.89 -20.96 11.55
N ASP A 339 -11.77 -20.18 10.92
CA ASP A 339 -11.84 -20.05 9.47
C ASP A 339 -10.54 -19.50 8.87
N MET A 340 -9.84 -18.62 9.59
CA MET A 340 -8.54 -18.09 9.16
C MET A 340 -7.45 -19.16 9.15
N VAL A 341 -7.31 -19.95 10.23
CA VAL A 341 -6.24 -20.97 10.30
C VAL A 341 -6.52 -22.18 9.41
N ASN A 342 -7.79 -22.54 9.18
CA ASN A 342 -8.16 -23.65 8.30
C ASN A 342 -7.86 -23.38 6.82
N LYS A 343 -7.71 -22.11 6.43
CA LYS A 343 -7.30 -21.74 5.08
C LYS A 343 -5.79 -21.90 4.84
N ILE A 344 -4.99 -22.07 5.90
CA ILE A 344 -3.54 -22.26 5.77
C ILE A 344 -3.28 -23.59 5.04
N PRO A 345 -2.60 -23.57 3.88
CA PRO A 345 -2.38 -24.78 3.10
C PRO A 345 -1.33 -25.69 3.76
N GLU A 346 -1.42 -27.01 3.51
CA GLU A 346 -0.47 -28.00 4.06
C GLU A 346 1.00 -27.73 3.64
N SER A 347 1.21 -27.04 2.51
CA SER A 347 2.54 -26.61 2.05
C SER A 347 3.28 -25.71 3.06
N ALA A 348 2.56 -25.02 3.96
CA ALA A 348 3.16 -24.22 5.02
C ALA A 348 3.77 -25.06 6.17
N LYS A 349 3.50 -26.37 6.22
CA LYS A 349 3.96 -27.29 7.28
C LYS A 349 3.56 -26.87 8.70
N LEU A 350 2.34 -26.37 8.86
CA LEU A 350 1.79 -25.89 10.16
C LEU A 350 0.57 -26.70 10.63
N LYS A 351 0.46 -27.97 10.21
CA LYS A 351 -0.74 -28.78 10.47
C LYS A 351 -1.02 -28.96 11.96
N GLU A 352 0.03 -29.16 12.76
CA GLU A 352 -0.10 -29.33 14.21
C GLU A 352 -0.46 -28.01 14.90
N GLU A 353 0.12 -26.88 14.48
CA GLU A 353 -0.23 -25.55 14.96
C GLU A 353 -1.69 -25.19 14.65
N VAL A 354 -2.16 -25.47 13.43
CA VAL A 354 -3.56 -25.23 13.04
C VAL A 354 -4.50 -26.08 13.90
N LYS A 355 -4.15 -27.35 14.15
CA LYS A 355 -4.93 -28.23 15.00
C LYS A 355 -4.99 -27.73 16.45
N ASP A 356 -3.85 -27.38 17.03
CA ASP A 356 -3.77 -26.83 18.39
C ASP A 356 -4.61 -25.55 18.51
N PHE A 357 -4.50 -24.66 17.52
CA PHE A 357 -5.26 -23.42 17.50
C PHE A 357 -6.77 -23.67 17.42
N THR A 358 -7.19 -24.63 16.60
CA THR A 358 -8.61 -25.01 16.48
C THR A 358 -9.14 -25.61 17.78
N GLU A 359 -8.34 -26.43 18.48
CA GLU A 359 -8.70 -26.95 19.80
C GLU A 359 -8.82 -25.83 20.84
N LEU A 360 -7.89 -24.87 20.83
CA LEU A 360 -7.94 -23.69 21.70
C LEU A 360 -9.16 -22.80 21.39
N ALA A 361 -9.47 -22.58 20.11
CA ALA A 361 -10.63 -21.81 19.70
C ALA A 361 -11.95 -22.52 20.05
N GLY A 362 -11.98 -23.85 19.95
CA GLY A 362 -13.10 -24.67 20.45
C GLY A 362 -13.23 -24.64 21.97
N ALA A 363 -12.14 -24.50 22.72
CA ALA A 363 -12.21 -24.25 24.17
C ALA A 363 -12.77 -22.86 24.46
N ALA A 364 -12.39 -21.85 23.68
CA ALA A 364 -12.91 -20.49 23.82
C ALA A 364 -14.40 -20.38 23.48
N SER A 365 -14.93 -21.19 22.56
CA SER A 365 -16.37 -21.19 22.25
C SER A 365 -17.24 -21.73 23.39
N GLN A 366 -16.66 -22.48 24.33
CA GLN A 366 -17.33 -22.95 25.55
C GLN A 366 -17.40 -21.88 26.64
N ILE A 367 -16.72 -20.75 26.46
CA ILE A 367 -16.80 -19.62 27.37
C ILE A 367 -18.16 -18.98 27.16
N THR A 368 -19.16 -19.46 27.90
CA THR A 368 -20.44 -18.77 28.07
C THR A 368 -20.12 -17.34 28.51
N VAL A 369 -20.45 -16.36 27.67
CA VAL A 369 -20.08 -14.97 27.87
C VAL A 369 -20.44 -14.54 29.30
N GLY A 370 -19.42 -14.20 30.10
CA GLY A 370 -19.67 -13.57 31.40
C GLY A 370 -19.63 -14.46 32.63
N THR A 371 -19.60 -15.80 32.53
CA THR A 371 -19.76 -16.65 33.73
C THR A 371 -18.49 -17.37 34.14
N VAL A 372 -18.30 -17.50 35.46
CA VAL A 372 -17.22 -18.31 36.05
C VAL A 372 -17.28 -19.75 35.55
N GLU A 373 -18.48 -20.35 35.48
CA GLU A 373 -18.67 -21.72 35.00
C GLU A 373 -18.22 -21.89 33.53
N GLY A 374 -18.52 -20.94 32.65
CA GLY A 374 -18.09 -20.96 31.26
C GLY A 374 -16.57 -20.88 31.12
N LEU A 375 -15.93 -19.97 31.87
CA LEU A 375 -14.47 -19.83 31.90
C LEU A 375 -13.79 -21.11 32.44
N GLU A 376 -14.33 -21.73 33.50
CA GLU A 376 -13.81 -22.99 34.04
C GLU A 376 -13.88 -24.14 33.03
N LYS A 377 -15.00 -24.25 32.29
CA LYS A 377 -15.15 -25.23 31.19
C LYS A 377 -14.13 -24.99 30.08
N GLY A 378 -13.99 -23.75 29.62
CA GLY A 378 -13.00 -23.35 28.61
C GLY A 378 -11.56 -23.65 29.05
N ILE A 379 -11.19 -23.32 30.29
CA ILE A 379 -9.87 -23.65 30.86
C ILE A 379 -9.66 -25.17 30.89
N LYS A 380 -10.66 -25.95 31.32
CA LYS A 380 -10.57 -27.42 31.35
C LYS A 380 -10.39 -28.01 29.95
N ALA A 381 -11.05 -27.45 28.95
CA ALA A 381 -10.89 -27.86 27.55
C ALA A 381 -9.48 -27.51 27.03
N ALA A 382 -9.01 -26.28 27.25
CA ALA A 382 -7.69 -25.83 26.81
C ALA A 382 -6.53 -26.60 27.48
N LYS A 383 -6.68 -27.00 28.75
CA LYS A 383 -5.69 -27.84 29.47
C LYS A 383 -5.46 -29.22 28.87
N LYS A 384 -6.29 -29.69 27.93
CA LYS A 384 -6.07 -30.95 27.22
C LYS A 384 -4.88 -30.86 26.24
N ILE A 385 -4.51 -29.66 25.81
CA ILE A 385 -3.35 -29.42 24.95
C ILE A 385 -2.09 -29.57 25.82
N LYS A 386 -1.26 -30.57 25.47
CA LYS A 386 -0.07 -30.98 26.25
C LYS A 386 1.16 -30.12 25.97
N SER A 387 2.18 -30.22 26.84
CA SER A 387 3.40 -29.40 26.80
C SER A 387 4.34 -29.69 25.62
N ASP A 388 4.18 -30.82 24.94
CA ASP A 388 4.93 -31.21 23.74
C ASP A 388 4.37 -30.57 22.45
N ARG A 389 3.24 -29.85 22.54
CA ARG A 389 2.53 -29.27 21.41
C ARG A 389 3.06 -27.88 21.04
N PRO A 390 3.15 -27.53 19.74
CA PRO A 390 3.70 -26.25 19.27
C PRO A 390 3.10 -24.99 19.89
N LEU A 391 1.79 -24.97 20.18
CA LEU A 391 1.12 -23.78 20.73
C LEU A 391 0.91 -23.83 22.25
N TYR A 392 1.52 -24.77 22.99
CA TYR A 392 1.29 -24.93 24.42
C TYR A 392 1.48 -23.63 25.23
N ASN A 393 2.58 -22.90 24.99
CA ASN A 393 2.85 -21.65 25.71
C ASN A 393 1.74 -20.62 25.50
N LYS A 394 1.25 -20.50 24.26
CA LYS A 394 0.14 -19.61 23.94
C LYS A 394 -1.15 -20.05 24.63
N VAL A 395 -1.42 -21.36 24.66
CA VAL A 395 -2.56 -21.92 25.39
C VAL A 395 -2.48 -21.57 26.89
N GLN A 396 -1.29 -21.64 27.50
CA GLN A 396 -1.12 -21.23 28.90
C GLN A 396 -1.38 -19.73 29.11
N GLU A 397 -0.97 -18.86 28.20
CA GLU A 397 -1.29 -17.42 28.27
C GLU A 397 -2.81 -17.18 28.27
N PHE A 398 -3.58 -17.89 27.42
CA PHE A 398 -5.04 -17.82 27.42
C PHE A 398 -5.63 -18.34 28.73
N ILE A 399 -5.13 -19.48 29.24
CA ILE A 399 -5.57 -20.04 30.52
C ILE A 399 -5.33 -19.04 31.66
N THR A 400 -4.14 -18.44 31.76
CA THR A 400 -3.82 -17.44 32.79
C THR A 400 -4.75 -16.23 32.69
N ARG A 401 -5.03 -15.74 31.48
CA ARG A 401 -5.99 -14.65 31.27
C ARG A 401 -7.40 -15.03 31.74
N TRP A 402 -7.90 -16.22 31.38
CA TRP A 402 -9.22 -16.67 31.81
C TRP A 402 -9.31 -16.89 33.33
N GLN A 403 -8.23 -17.36 33.96
CA GLN A 403 -8.15 -17.47 35.43
C GLN A 403 -8.22 -16.11 36.11
N GLN A 404 -7.52 -15.11 35.56
CA GLN A 404 -7.60 -13.75 36.05
C GLN A 404 -9.02 -13.21 35.92
N GLU A 405 -9.67 -13.42 34.77
CA GLU A 405 -11.05 -12.98 34.56
C GLU A 405 -12.04 -13.61 35.58
N ILE A 406 -11.84 -14.88 35.97
CA ILE A 406 -12.61 -15.49 37.06
C ILE A 406 -12.41 -14.74 38.38
N ALA A 407 -11.18 -14.33 38.70
CA ALA A 407 -10.90 -13.58 39.92
C ALA A 407 -11.56 -12.19 39.88
N ASP A 408 -11.55 -11.52 38.73
CA ASP A 408 -12.14 -10.18 38.58
C ASP A 408 -13.68 -10.22 38.64
N ILE A 409 -14.32 -11.27 38.13
CA ILE A 409 -15.77 -11.48 38.30
C ILE A 409 -16.11 -11.62 39.79
N LYS A 410 -15.31 -12.35 40.57
CA LYS A 410 -15.50 -12.45 42.03
C LYS A 410 -15.33 -11.10 42.72
N THR A 411 -14.38 -10.27 42.27
CA THR A 411 -14.19 -8.90 42.78
C THR A 411 -15.42 -8.03 42.47
N LEU A 412 -15.97 -8.11 41.26
CA LEU A 412 -17.21 -7.42 40.87
C LEU A 412 -18.40 -7.84 41.76
N GLU A 413 -18.59 -9.14 41.96
CA GLU A 413 -19.65 -9.68 42.83
C GLU A 413 -19.47 -9.23 44.28
N SER A 414 -18.25 -9.29 44.80
CA SER A 414 -17.94 -8.85 46.17
C SER A 414 -18.22 -7.35 46.36
N ALA A 415 -17.79 -6.51 45.42
CA ALA A 415 -18.04 -5.08 45.45
C ALA A 415 -19.55 -4.77 45.43
N ASN A 416 -20.31 -5.51 44.62
CA ASN A 416 -21.77 -5.37 44.61
C ASN A 416 -22.40 -5.77 45.96
N GLN A 417 -21.95 -6.86 46.60
CA GLN A 417 -22.43 -7.26 47.92
C GLN A 417 -22.14 -6.22 49.01
N VAL A 418 -20.98 -5.57 48.94
CA VAL A 418 -20.66 -4.45 49.84
C VAL A 418 -21.57 -3.26 49.54
N ALA A 419 -21.73 -2.90 48.27
CA ALA A 419 -22.56 -1.76 47.86
C ALA A 419 -24.05 -1.91 48.25
N ILE A 420 -24.60 -3.13 48.29
CA ILE A 420 -26.00 -3.38 48.69
C ILE A 420 -26.33 -2.83 50.10
N LYS A 421 -25.35 -2.72 50.99
CA LYS A 421 -25.53 -2.15 52.33
C LYS A 421 -25.93 -0.67 52.30
N GLY A 422 -25.61 0.04 51.22
CA GLY A 422 -26.16 1.38 50.92
C GLY A 422 -25.54 2.56 51.68
N GLY A 423 -24.51 2.33 52.50
CA GLY A 423 -23.79 3.38 53.21
C GLY A 423 -22.69 4.04 52.35
N ILE A 424 -22.36 5.31 52.65
CA ILE A 424 -21.26 6.03 51.95
C ILE A 424 -19.93 5.27 52.11
N ASN A 425 -19.63 4.79 53.32
CA ASN A 425 -18.42 4.01 53.57
C ASN A 425 -18.43 2.68 52.82
N ASP A 426 -19.59 2.02 52.71
CA ASP A 426 -19.73 0.78 51.94
C ASP A 426 -19.47 1.03 50.45
N PHE A 427 -20.03 2.10 49.87
CA PHE A 427 -19.75 2.48 48.48
C PHE A 427 -18.27 2.78 48.25
N LYS A 428 -17.60 3.47 49.17
CA LYS A 428 -16.16 3.75 49.09
C LYS A 428 -15.34 2.45 49.11
N VAL A 429 -15.70 1.49 49.96
CA VAL A 429 -15.06 0.16 49.99
C VAL A 429 -15.30 -0.61 48.69
N ALA A 430 -16.54 -0.60 48.17
CA ALA A 430 -16.87 -1.26 46.90
C ALA A 430 -16.08 -0.64 45.72
N ILE A 431 -15.98 0.69 45.64
CA ILE A 431 -15.16 1.38 44.63
C ILE A 431 -13.68 0.97 44.77
N ALA A 432 -13.14 0.95 45.98
CA ALA A 432 -11.75 0.54 46.21
C ALA A 432 -11.49 -0.90 45.75
N GLN A 433 -12.45 -1.82 45.96
CA GLN A 433 -12.36 -3.19 45.43
C GLN A 433 -12.36 -3.20 43.89
N LEU A 434 -13.28 -2.47 43.25
CA LEU A 434 -13.37 -2.40 41.79
C LEU A 434 -12.12 -1.79 41.13
N GLN A 435 -11.47 -0.84 41.82
CA GLN A 435 -10.22 -0.23 41.36
C GLN A 435 -9.02 -1.20 41.37
N THR A 436 -9.13 -2.36 42.03
CA THR A 436 -8.10 -3.40 41.95
C THR A 436 -8.09 -4.12 40.59
N ILE A 437 -9.19 -4.03 39.82
CA ILE A 437 -9.29 -4.61 38.48
C ILE A 437 -8.48 -3.72 37.51
N PRO A 438 -7.42 -4.24 36.86
CA PRO A 438 -6.59 -3.43 35.97
C PRO A 438 -7.37 -2.88 34.77
N GLN A 439 -7.01 -1.69 34.29
CA GLN A 439 -7.66 -1.07 33.11
C GLN A 439 -7.49 -1.88 31.82
N SER A 440 -6.42 -2.68 31.72
CA SER A 440 -6.17 -3.58 30.59
C SER A 440 -7.04 -4.84 30.62
N ASN A 441 -7.80 -5.05 31.69
CA ASN A 441 -8.62 -6.23 31.87
C ASN A 441 -9.89 -6.15 31.00
N PRO A 442 -10.33 -7.26 30.36
CA PRO A 442 -11.60 -7.31 29.64
C PRO A 442 -12.82 -6.88 30.47
N ARG A 443 -12.76 -7.01 31.81
CA ARG A 443 -13.84 -6.66 32.75
C ARG A 443 -13.80 -5.23 33.30
N TRP A 444 -12.81 -4.44 32.89
CA TRP A 444 -12.70 -3.05 33.31
C TRP A 444 -13.93 -2.20 32.93
N PRO A 445 -14.54 -2.34 31.74
CA PRO A 445 -15.74 -1.57 31.39
C PRO A 445 -16.90 -1.78 32.37
N GLU A 446 -17.15 -3.02 32.81
CA GLU A 446 -18.16 -3.30 33.84
C GLU A 446 -17.78 -2.68 35.19
N ALA A 447 -16.52 -2.82 35.61
CA ALA A 447 -16.02 -2.23 36.85
C ALA A 447 -16.14 -0.70 36.86
N LYS A 448 -15.76 -0.05 35.76
CA LYS A 448 -15.83 1.41 35.60
C LYS A 448 -17.27 1.92 35.68
N LYS A 449 -18.20 1.25 34.99
CA LYS A 449 -19.63 1.60 35.05
C LYS A 449 -20.16 1.52 36.48
N GLU A 450 -19.76 0.50 37.23
CA GLU A 450 -20.16 0.34 38.63
C GLU A 450 -19.52 1.40 39.53
N ILE A 451 -18.24 1.73 39.33
CA ILE A 451 -17.56 2.83 40.03
C ILE A 451 -18.30 4.16 39.81
N ASP A 452 -18.71 4.46 38.58
CA ASP A 452 -19.44 5.70 38.26
C ASP A 452 -20.80 5.74 38.95
N ARG A 453 -21.53 4.61 38.93
CA ARG A 453 -22.81 4.47 39.62
C ARG A 453 -22.69 4.69 41.13
N LEU A 454 -21.67 4.12 41.76
CA LEU A 454 -21.43 4.24 43.20
C LEU A 454 -20.96 5.65 43.57
N THR A 455 -20.07 6.25 42.78
CA THR A 455 -19.63 7.64 42.95
C THR A 455 -20.84 8.58 42.93
N GLY A 456 -21.74 8.42 41.96
CA GLY A 456 -22.95 9.24 41.90
C GLY A 456 -23.88 9.09 43.11
N GLN A 457 -23.99 7.89 43.69
CA GLN A 457 -24.75 7.69 44.93
C GLN A 457 -24.10 8.34 46.16
N ILE A 458 -22.76 8.33 46.23
CA ILE A 458 -22.02 9.03 47.28
C ILE A 458 -22.31 10.53 47.18
N GLU A 459 -22.13 11.11 45.99
CA GLU A 459 -22.39 12.54 45.75
C GLU A 459 -23.81 12.93 46.14
N PHE A 460 -24.81 12.16 45.69
CA PHE A 460 -26.21 12.42 46.04
C PHE A 460 -26.43 12.39 47.57
N LYS A 461 -25.88 11.40 48.28
CA LYS A 461 -26.05 11.29 49.74
C LYS A 461 -25.31 12.39 50.51
N GLU A 462 -24.16 12.85 50.01
CA GLU A 462 -23.39 13.93 50.62
C GLU A 462 -24.05 15.31 50.38
N ASP A 463 -24.59 15.53 49.18
CA ASP A 463 -25.08 16.83 48.76
C ASP A 463 -26.58 17.05 49.10
N ALA A 464 -27.39 16.00 49.16
CA ALA A 464 -28.84 16.12 49.44
C ALA A 464 -29.16 16.83 50.79
N PRO A 465 -28.43 16.58 51.89
CA PRO A 465 -28.63 17.30 53.15
C PRO A 465 -28.30 18.79 53.04
N ILE A 466 -27.30 19.16 52.23
CA ILE A 466 -26.93 20.55 51.98
C ILE A 466 -28.08 21.26 51.26
N LEU A 467 -28.61 20.64 50.21
CA LEU A 467 -29.71 21.22 49.44
C LEU A 467 -31.00 21.31 50.27
N THR A 468 -31.28 20.30 51.10
CA THR A 468 -32.42 20.31 52.02
C THR A 468 -32.31 21.44 53.04
N ARG A 469 -31.11 21.68 53.59
CA ARG A 469 -30.89 22.80 54.50
C ARG A 469 -31.02 24.15 53.78
N ALA A 470 -30.50 24.25 52.56
CA ALA A 470 -30.66 25.45 51.74
C ALA A 470 -32.15 25.75 51.50
N ASP A 471 -32.95 24.73 51.18
CA ASP A 471 -34.40 24.85 51.05
C ASP A 471 -35.06 25.34 52.34
N GLN A 472 -34.67 24.81 53.50
CA GLN A 472 -35.19 25.25 54.80
C GLN A 472 -34.85 26.72 55.10
N LEU A 473 -33.63 27.15 54.76
CA LEU A 473 -33.19 28.54 54.93
C LEU A 473 -33.97 29.50 54.04
N ALA A 474 -34.44 29.04 52.87
CA ALA A 474 -35.19 29.85 51.92
C ALA A 474 -36.68 30.03 52.29
N ILE A 475 -37.24 29.24 53.21
CA ILE A 475 -38.67 29.26 53.57
C ILE A 475 -39.18 30.66 53.96
N PRO A 476 -38.48 31.45 54.80
CA PRO A 476 -38.97 32.77 55.20
C PRO A 476 -39.14 33.76 54.03
N GLY A 477 -38.39 33.57 52.93
CA GLY A 477 -38.53 34.35 51.71
C GLY A 477 -37.99 35.79 51.78
N ASP A 478 -37.41 36.23 52.90
CA ASP A 478 -36.76 37.53 53.01
C ASP A 478 -35.33 37.53 52.43
N ALA A 479 -34.81 38.73 52.16
CA ALA A 479 -33.53 38.92 51.49
C ALA A 479 -32.31 38.34 52.24
N ILE A 480 -32.37 38.19 53.57
CA ILE A 480 -31.28 37.62 54.37
C ILE A 480 -31.37 36.11 54.32
N SER A 481 -32.56 35.54 54.56
CA SER A 481 -32.81 34.10 54.48
C SER A 481 -32.46 33.51 53.11
N LEU A 482 -32.82 34.19 52.02
CA LEU A 482 -32.49 33.77 50.65
C LEU A 482 -30.97 33.80 50.39
N GLU A 483 -30.25 34.80 50.91
CA GLU A 483 -28.78 34.86 50.79
C GLU A 483 -28.11 33.69 51.52
N MET A 484 -28.60 33.36 52.72
CA MET A 484 -28.12 32.21 53.48
C MET A 484 -28.38 30.88 52.75
N ALA A 485 -29.56 30.73 52.14
CA ALA A 485 -29.90 29.58 51.30
C ALA A 485 -28.96 29.45 50.09
N ILE A 486 -28.65 30.56 49.41
CA ILE A 486 -27.70 30.60 48.30
C ILE A 486 -26.31 30.17 48.75
N ILE A 487 -25.82 30.68 49.89
CA ILE A 487 -24.51 30.31 50.45
C ILE A 487 -24.46 28.81 50.76
N GLU A 488 -25.52 28.25 51.35
CA GLU A 488 -25.58 26.81 51.65
C GLU A 488 -25.59 25.97 50.37
N ALA A 489 -26.42 26.30 49.37
CA ALA A 489 -26.50 25.58 48.10
C ALA A 489 -25.20 25.65 47.29
N ARG A 490 -24.43 26.75 47.40
CA ARG A 490 -23.10 26.90 46.75
C ARG A 490 -22.04 25.95 47.29
N LYS A 491 -22.26 25.29 48.42
CA LYS A 491 -21.35 24.24 48.92
C LYS A 491 -21.33 23.00 48.03
N ILE A 492 -22.34 22.84 47.16
CA ILE A 492 -22.38 21.78 46.15
C ILE A 492 -21.49 22.21 44.97
N SER A 493 -20.37 21.52 44.80
CA SER A 493 -19.36 21.82 43.78
C SER A 493 -19.83 21.51 42.35
N PRO A 494 -19.26 22.19 41.32
CA PRO A 494 -19.48 21.84 39.92
C PRO A 494 -19.11 20.38 39.62
N GLY A 495 -19.87 19.73 38.74
CA GLY A 495 -19.64 18.35 38.31
C GLY A 495 -20.28 17.28 39.19
N ARG A 496 -20.84 17.64 40.35
CA ARG A 496 -21.59 16.70 41.20
C ARG A 496 -23.04 16.55 40.72
N ASN A 497 -23.66 15.41 41.05
CA ASN A 497 -25.02 15.08 40.65
C ASN A 497 -26.10 16.14 40.95
N LEU A 498 -26.04 16.81 42.11
CA LEU A 498 -27.05 17.81 42.51
C LEU A 498 -26.68 19.26 42.13
N TYR A 499 -25.57 19.47 41.44
CA TYR A 499 -25.08 20.82 41.13
C TYR A 499 -26.09 21.63 40.31
N GLN A 500 -26.65 21.04 39.25
CA GLN A 500 -27.60 21.76 38.39
C GLN A 500 -28.85 22.19 39.18
N GLN A 501 -29.39 21.28 39.99
CA GLN A 501 -30.55 21.58 40.84
C GLN A 501 -30.23 22.69 41.85
N ALA A 502 -29.01 22.72 42.40
CA ALA A 502 -28.55 23.79 43.26
C ALA A 502 -28.46 25.13 42.52
N GLN A 503 -27.92 25.16 41.29
CA GLN A 503 -27.84 26.38 40.47
C GLN A 503 -29.22 26.92 40.11
N ASP A 504 -30.17 26.06 39.77
CA ASP A 504 -31.54 26.47 39.44
C ASP A 504 -32.21 27.15 40.65
N LYS A 505 -32.04 26.58 41.85
CA LYS A 505 -32.53 27.18 43.11
C LYS A 505 -31.82 28.50 43.42
N ILE A 506 -30.49 28.55 43.29
CA ILE A 506 -29.70 29.77 43.50
C ILE A 506 -30.21 30.90 42.60
N LYS A 507 -30.49 30.61 41.33
CA LYS A 507 -31.05 31.58 40.40
C LYS A 507 -32.39 32.13 40.89
N VAL A 508 -33.33 31.24 41.21
CA VAL A 508 -34.67 31.63 41.71
C VAL A 508 -34.57 32.48 42.98
N TRP A 509 -33.77 32.07 43.96
CA TRP A 509 -33.60 32.81 45.21
C TRP A 509 -32.91 34.16 45.00
N THR A 510 -31.95 34.23 44.07
CA THR A 510 -31.30 35.48 43.69
C THR A 510 -32.33 36.45 43.10
N ASP A 511 -33.18 35.99 42.18
CA ASP A 511 -34.21 36.82 41.55
C ASP A 511 -35.21 37.35 42.58
N ILE A 512 -35.68 36.49 43.50
CA ILE A 512 -36.61 36.90 44.57
C ILE A 512 -35.95 37.93 45.51
N SER A 513 -34.71 37.67 45.95
CA SER A 513 -33.96 38.57 46.84
C SER A 513 -33.71 39.93 46.19
N GLN A 514 -33.34 39.95 44.90
CA GLN A 514 -33.18 41.18 44.14
C GLN A 514 -34.48 41.96 44.02
N ARG A 515 -35.59 41.30 43.65
CA ARG A 515 -36.90 41.95 43.58
C ARG A 515 -37.27 42.56 44.93
N PHE A 516 -37.10 41.84 46.03
CA PHE A 516 -37.42 42.36 47.36
C PHE A 516 -36.61 43.64 47.70
N ARG A 517 -35.32 43.68 47.34
CA ARG A 517 -34.46 44.85 47.59
C ARG A 517 -34.75 46.03 46.66
N ASP A 518 -35.12 45.75 45.42
CA ASP A 518 -35.24 46.76 44.37
C ASP A 518 -36.67 47.31 44.23
N GLN A 519 -37.69 46.55 44.62
CA GLN A 519 -39.11 46.94 44.53
C GLN A 519 -39.41 48.29 45.21
N PRO A 520 -38.89 48.61 46.42
CA PRO A 520 -39.16 49.90 47.06
C PRO A 520 -38.72 51.10 46.23
N TYR A 521 -37.62 50.99 45.47
CA TYR A 521 -37.18 52.06 44.58
C TYR A 521 -38.13 52.25 43.40
N LEU A 522 -38.63 51.15 42.85
CA LEU A 522 -39.57 51.19 41.74
C LEU A 522 -40.94 51.72 42.18
N ASP A 523 -41.41 51.32 43.36
CA ASP A 523 -42.66 51.79 43.96
C ASP A 523 -42.57 53.29 44.27
N GLN A 524 -41.47 53.74 44.89
CA GLN A 524 -41.20 55.16 45.12
C GLN A 524 -41.17 55.94 43.81
N ALA A 525 -40.50 55.41 42.78
CA ALA A 525 -40.43 56.05 41.47
C ALA A 525 -41.82 56.20 40.83
N ASN A 526 -42.65 55.15 40.92
CA ASN A 526 -44.02 55.19 40.41
C ASN A 526 -44.88 56.23 41.14
N GLN A 527 -44.76 56.34 42.47
CA GLN A 527 -45.47 57.36 43.25
C GLN A 527 -45.07 58.78 42.80
N LEU A 528 -43.76 59.05 42.73
CA LEU A 528 -43.24 60.34 42.29
C LEU A 528 -43.71 60.72 40.88
N ALA A 529 -43.78 59.75 39.97
CA ALA A 529 -44.27 59.98 38.61
C ALA A 529 -45.78 60.26 38.57
N ASN A 530 -46.57 59.56 39.40
CA ASN A 530 -48.01 59.81 39.52
C ASN A 530 -48.31 61.21 40.08
N ASP A 531 -47.42 61.72 40.94
CA ASP A 531 -47.47 63.09 41.46
C ASP A 531 -46.99 64.15 40.43
N GLY A 532 -46.58 63.72 39.23
CA GLY A 532 -46.06 64.58 38.16
C GLY A 532 -44.58 64.95 38.29
N ASN A 533 -43.88 64.46 39.31
CA ASN A 533 -42.45 64.71 39.52
C ASN A 533 -41.59 63.67 38.78
N PHE A 534 -41.55 63.80 37.45
CA PHE A 534 -40.85 62.86 36.58
C PHE A 534 -39.34 62.83 36.79
N GLU A 535 -38.70 63.96 37.09
CA GLU A 535 -37.25 64.01 37.37
C GLU A 535 -36.87 63.15 38.58
N SER A 536 -37.61 63.29 39.69
CA SER A 536 -37.36 62.50 40.90
C SER A 536 -37.73 61.03 40.70
N ALA A 537 -38.77 60.74 39.92
CA ALA A 537 -39.15 59.38 39.55
C ALA A 537 -38.03 58.67 38.78
N ILE A 538 -37.45 59.33 37.77
CA ILE A 538 -36.33 58.81 36.99
C ILE A 538 -35.13 58.51 37.91
N ALA A 539 -34.78 59.45 38.81
CA ALA A 539 -33.68 59.28 39.74
C ALA A 539 -33.89 58.13 40.76
N ALA A 540 -35.14 57.89 41.18
CA ALA A 540 -35.47 56.77 42.06
C ALA A 540 -35.36 55.42 41.32
N ALA A 541 -35.95 55.30 40.12
CA ALA A 541 -35.88 54.07 39.33
C ALA A 541 -34.45 53.76 38.84
N SER A 542 -33.62 54.77 38.59
CA SER A 542 -32.23 54.58 38.16
C SER A 542 -31.33 53.95 39.21
N LYS A 543 -31.77 53.86 40.48
CA LYS A 543 -31.06 53.13 41.54
C LYS A 543 -31.03 51.62 41.28
N ILE A 544 -31.95 51.11 40.46
CA ILE A 544 -31.99 49.71 40.05
C ILE A 544 -30.91 49.48 38.98
N GLN A 545 -29.92 48.66 39.32
CA GLN A 545 -28.72 48.45 38.49
C GLN A 545 -28.98 47.51 37.30
N PRO A 546 -28.21 47.61 36.19
CA PRO A 546 -28.23 46.64 35.10
C PRO A 546 -27.98 45.21 35.59
N GLY A 547 -28.68 44.24 35.00
CA GLY A 547 -28.57 42.83 35.37
C GLY A 547 -29.39 42.40 36.58
N ARG A 548 -30.19 43.32 37.17
CA ARG A 548 -31.19 43.01 38.19
C ARG A 548 -32.52 42.62 37.56
N ILE A 549 -33.32 41.82 38.26
CA ILE A 549 -34.63 41.34 37.77
C ILE A 549 -35.63 42.46 37.43
N LEU A 550 -35.59 43.61 38.12
CA LEU A 550 -36.48 44.75 37.87
C LEU A 550 -35.90 45.80 36.90
N TYR A 551 -34.69 45.58 36.40
CA TYR A 551 -33.99 46.60 35.59
C TYR A 551 -34.73 46.96 34.31
N ASP A 552 -35.23 45.95 33.57
CA ASP A 552 -35.89 46.20 32.30
C ASP A 552 -37.22 46.95 32.49
N GLU A 553 -37.95 46.63 33.55
CA GLU A 553 -39.18 47.35 33.93
C GLU A 553 -38.86 48.80 34.33
N ALA A 554 -37.85 48.99 35.18
CA ALA A 554 -37.39 50.31 35.59
C ALA A 554 -36.95 51.15 34.38
N ARG A 555 -36.18 50.57 33.45
CA ARG A 555 -35.71 51.25 32.24
C ARG A 555 -36.86 51.62 31.31
N SER A 556 -37.87 50.76 31.20
CA SER A 556 -39.07 51.06 30.42
C SER A 556 -39.83 52.27 30.98
N LYS A 557 -40.03 52.30 32.30
CA LYS A 557 -40.68 53.42 33.00
C LYS A 557 -39.89 54.71 32.90
N ILE A 558 -38.57 54.65 33.07
CA ILE A 558 -37.67 55.81 32.89
C ILE A 558 -37.87 56.43 31.51
N ARG A 559 -37.84 55.62 30.43
CA ARG A 559 -38.08 56.13 29.07
C ARG A 559 -39.44 56.80 28.92
N GLN A 560 -40.48 56.22 29.51
CA GLN A 560 -41.83 56.80 29.47
C GLN A 560 -41.86 58.18 30.14
N TRP A 561 -41.21 58.33 31.29
CA TRP A 561 -41.15 59.58 32.04
C TRP A 561 -40.25 60.63 31.36
N GLU A 562 -39.15 60.21 30.73
CA GLU A 562 -38.32 61.07 29.88
C GLU A 562 -39.17 61.74 28.77
N PHE A 563 -40.05 60.98 28.10
CA PHE A 563 -40.98 61.54 27.11
C PHE A 563 -42.03 62.50 27.69
N GLN A 564 -42.45 62.32 28.95
CA GLN A 564 -43.35 63.27 29.60
C GLN A 564 -42.64 64.59 29.88
N LEU A 565 -41.40 64.52 30.38
CA LEU A 565 -40.58 65.68 30.71
C LEU A 565 -40.26 66.50 29.46
N GLU A 566 -39.73 65.85 28.42
CA GLU A 566 -39.43 66.48 27.13
C GLU A 566 -40.68 67.06 26.47
N GLY A 567 -41.81 66.33 26.53
CA GLY A 567 -43.09 66.81 26.01
C GLY A 567 -43.60 68.06 26.75
N SER A 568 -43.42 68.13 28.08
CA SER A 568 -43.81 69.28 28.89
C SER A 568 -42.96 70.50 28.56
N GLU A 569 -41.64 70.34 28.46
CA GLU A 569 -40.71 71.41 28.09
C GLU A 569 -40.97 71.93 26.66
N SER A 570 -41.15 71.02 25.70
CA SER A 570 -41.45 71.37 24.30
C SER A 570 -42.77 72.13 24.19
N LEU A 571 -43.81 71.68 24.90
CA LEU A 571 -45.12 72.33 24.86
C LEU A 571 -45.12 73.69 25.58
N GLN A 572 -44.35 73.84 26.67
CA GLN A 572 -44.15 75.12 27.32
C GLN A 572 -43.41 76.10 26.41
N SER A 573 -42.33 75.66 25.77
CA SER A 573 -41.56 76.45 24.80
C SER A 573 -42.43 76.86 23.60
N ALA A 574 -43.27 75.95 23.11
CA ALA A 574 -44.24 76.23 22.05
C ALA A 574 -45.24 77.32 22.46
N ARG A 575 -45.81 77.23 23.67
CA ARG A 575 -46.72 78.27 24.18
C ARG A 575 -46.04 79.63 24.32
N GLN A 576 -44.79 79.67 24.80
CA GLN A 576 -44.03 80.91 24.91
C GLN A 576 -43.75 81.52 23.53
N ALA A 577 -43.34 80.71 22.55
CA ALA A 577 -43.15 81.16 21.18
C ALA A 577 -44.44 81.75 20.60
N ALA A 578 -45.59 81.12 20.82
CA ALA A 578 -46.89 81.58 20.31
C ALA A 578 -47.36 82.94 20.88
N GLN A 579 -46.78 83.41 22.01
CA GLN A 579 -47.16 84.69 22.62
C GLN A 579 -46.89 85.90 21.72
N GLY A 580 -46.00 85.76 20.72
CA GLY A 580 -45.73 86.82 19.74
C GLY A 580 -46.94 87.21 18.87
N GLY A 581 -47.97 86.36 18.80
CA GLY A 581 -49.26 86.69 18.18
C GLY A 581 -49.19 87.02 16.68
N ASN A 582 -48.14 86.56 15.99
CA ASN A 582 -47.90 86.77 14.58
C ASN A 582 -47.56 85.44 13.88
N VAL A 583 -47.47 85.48 12.56
CA VAL A 583 -47.28 84.29 11.72
C VAL A 583 -45.97 83.57 12.06
N GLU A 584 -44.85 84.29 12.22
CA GLU A 584 -43.54 83.71 12.57
C GLU A 584 -43.53 83.05 13.96
N ALA A 585 -44.21 83.67 14.92
CA ALA A 585 -44.36 83.19 16.29
C ALA A 585 -45.16 81.87 16.32
N TRP A 586 -46.26 81.79 15.56
CA TRP A 586 -47.08 80.58 15.46
C TRP A 586 -46.40 79.47 14.66
N GLU A 587 -45.68 79.80 13.59
CA GLU A 587 -44.85 78.83 12.85
C GLU A 587 -43.83 78.16 13.78
N THR A 588 -43.11 78.96 14.57
CA THR A 588 -42.15 78.46 15.57
C THR A 588 -42.83 77.63 16.66
N ALA A 589 -43.98 78.08 17.15
CA ALA A 589 -44.76 77.36 18.14
C ALA A 589 -45.25 75.99 17.63
N ILE A 590 -45.71 75.92 16.37
CA ILE A 590 -46.12 74.67 15.74
C ILE A 590 -44.94 73.70 15.65
N MET A 591 -43.76 74.17 15.24
CA MET A 591 -42.56 73.31 15.19
C MET A 591 -42.21 72.72 16.56
N LEU A 592 -42.19 73.55 17.61
CA LEU A 592 -41.88 73.13 18.98
C LEU A 592 -42.95 72.17 19.54
N ALA A 593 -44.24 72.43 19.32
CA ALA A 593 -45.30 71.52 19.74
C ALA A 593 -45.29 70.19 18.97
N ASN A 594 -44.79 70.19 17.73
CA ASN A 594 -44.67 68.96 16.95
C ASN A 594 -43.49 68.07 17.40
N GLN A 595 -42.55 68.59 18.20
CA GLN A 595 -41.48 67.81 18.84
C GLN A 595 -41.99 66.97 20.02
N VAL A 596 -43.18 67.26 20.55
CA VAL A 596 -43.80 66.45 21.60
C VAL A 596 -44.02 65.03 21.07
N SER A 597 -43.29 64.07 21.62
CA SER A 597 -43.35 62.65 21.25
C SER A 597 -44.78 62.10 21.25
N GLU A 598 -45.09 61.20 20.29
CA GLU A 598 -46.36 60.47 20.26
C GLU A 598 -46.59 59.60 21.52
N SER A 599 -45.51 59.28 22.26
CA SER A 599 -45.58 58.55 23.53
C SER A 599 -45.81 59.46 24.75
N SER A 600 -45.76 60.78 24.57
CA SER A 600 -46.05 61.75 25.62
C SER A 600 -47.56 61.87 25.83
N GLY A 601 -48.00 61.94 27.09
CA GLY A 601 -49.42 62.16 27.42
C GLY A 601 -49.91 63.54 26.95
N LEU A 602 -48.98 64.47 26.73
CA LEU A 602 -49.26 65.83 26.25
C LEU A 602 -49.45 65.92 24.73
N ARG A 603 -49.27 64.81 23.98
CA ARG A 603 -49.37 64.83 22.52
C ARG A 603 -50.73 65.31 22.02
N SER A 604 -51.82 64.91 22.66
CA SER A 604 -53.15 65.36 22.26
C SER A 604 -53.30 66.87 22.39
N GLN A 605 -52.83 67.44 23.50
CA GLN A 605 -52.84 68.87 23.73
C GLN A 605 -51.93 69.61 22.75
N ALA A 606 -50.77 69.05 22.43
CA ALA A 606 -49.89 69.60 21.41
C ALA A 606 -50.56 69.65 20.03
N ARG A 607 -51.29 68.60 19.63
CA ARG A 607 -52.04 68.56 18.36
C ARG A 607 -53.17 69.59 18.31
N GLU A 608 -53.85 69.81 19.43
CA GLU A 608 -54.88 70.84 19.55
C GLU A 608 -54.27 72.24 19.34
N MET A 609 -53.18 72.56 20.05
CA MET A 609 -52.46 73.83 19.91
C MET A 609 -51.92 74.05 18.50
N ILE A 610 -51.34 73.01 17.88
CA ILE A 610 -50.90 73.05 16.47
C ILE A 610 -52.07 73.38 15.55
N SER A 611 -53.25 72.78 15.79
CA SER A 611 -54.45 73.02 15.01
C SER A 611 -54.95 74.45 15.15
N ASP A 612 -54.96 75.00 16.37
CA ASP A 612 -55.33 76.39 16.65
C ASP A 612 -54.40 77.39 15.97
N TRP A 613 -53.08 77.23 16.14
CA TRP A 613 -52.10 78.12 15.52
C TRP A 613 -52.12 78.03 13.99
N SER A 614 -52.30 76.83 13.44
CA SER A 614 -52.46 76.67 11.99
C SER A 614 -53.70 77.38 11.46
N ARG A 615 -54.82 77.39 12.22
CA ARG A 615 -56.04 78.14 11.87
C ARG A 615 -55.78 79.64 11.84
N GLN A 616 -55.02 80.16 12.81
CA GLN A 616 -54.69 81.58 12.89
C GLN A 616 -53.83 82.02 11.70
N ILE A 617 -52.80 81.23 11.34
CA ILE A 617 -51.99 81.47 10.14
C ILE A 617 -52.86 81.47 8.88
N PHE A 618 -53.76 80.48 8.76
CA PHE A 618 -54.67 80.37 7.62
C PHE A 618 -55.59 81.59 7.48
N ALA A 619 -56.19 82.04 8.59
CA ALA A 619 -57.09 83.20 8.60
C ALA A 619 -56.36 84.50 8.21
N ILE A 620 -55.11 84.69 8.64
CA ILE A 620 -54.31 85.86 8.22
C ILE A 620 -54.04 85.81 6.72
N ALA A 621 -53.68 84.64 6.18
CA ALA A 621 -53.48 84.49 4.75
C ALA A 621 -54.75 84.79 3.95
N GLU A 622 -55.91 84.27 4.38
CA GLU A 622 -57.19 84.57 3.75
C GLU A 622 -57.51 86.07 3.76
N ALA A 623 -57.30 86.76 4.89
CA ALA A 623 -57.51 88.20 4.97
C ALA A 623 -56.59 88.97 4.01
N GLN A 624 -55.32 88.57 3.91
CA GLN A 624 -54.33 89.20 3.03
C GLN A 624 -54.60 88.93 1.54
N SER A 625 -55.22 87.79 1.20
CA SER A 625 -55.44 87.34 -0.19
C SER A 625 -56.17 88.35 -1.07
N SER A 626 -57.04 89.17 -0.49
CA SER A 626 -57.80 90.22 -1.19
C SER A 626 -56.93 91.38 -1.69
N SER A 627 -55.77 91.59 -1.07
CA SER A 627 -54.88 92.73 -1.31
C SER A 627 -53.51 92.33 -1.86
N ASP A 628 -53.00 91.18 -1.44
CA ASP A 628 -51.69 90.64 -1.80
C ASP A 628 -51.74 89.11 -1.82
N LEU A 629 -52.12 88.56 -2.97
CA LEU A 629 -52.26 87.13 -3.18
C LEU A 629 -50.91 86.37 -3.11
N PRO A 630 -49.79 86.88 -3.66
CA PRO A 630 -48.46 86.28 -3.43
C PRO A 630 -48.05 86.23 -1.96
N GLY A 631 -48.29 87.30 -1.19
CA GLY A 631 -48.02 87.33 0.25
C GLY A 631 -48.89 86.36 1.05
N ALA A 632 -50.18 86.25 0.70
CA ALA A 632 -51.08 85.26 1.29
C ALA A 632 -50.61 83.81 1.05
N ILE A 633 -50.14 83.48 -0.15
CA ILE A 633 -49.54 82.17 -0.46
C ILE A 633 -48.28 81.94 0.40
N ALA A 634 -47.43 82.95 0.58
CA ALA A 634 -46.22 82.83 1.40
C ALA A 634 -46.55 82.56 2.88
N ILE A 635 -47.63 83.15 3.40
CA ILE A 635 -48.13 82.88 4.77
C ILE A 635 -48.67 81.46 4.89
N LEU A 636 -49.50 80.97 3.95
CA LEU A 636 -50.02 79.60 4.00
C LEU A 636 -48.91 78.54 3.93
N ARG A 637 -47.81 78.80 3.20
CA ARG A 637 -46.66 77.89 3.11
C ARG A 637 -45.95 77.67 4.46
N LYS A 638 -46.16 78.56 5.43
CA LYS A 638 -45.61 78.42 6.79
C LYS A 638 -46.38 77.41 7.65
N ILE A 639 -47.50 76.88 7.18
CA ILE A 639 -48.17 75.73 7.82
C ILE A 639 -47.39 74.46 7.42
N PRO A 640 -46.72 73.77 8.35
CA PRO A 640 -45.81 72.68 7.99
C PRO A 640 -46.56 71.36 7.68
N PRO A 641 -45.93 70.45 6.92
CA PRO A 641 -46.44 69.10 6.68
C PRO A 641 -46.68 68.33 7.97
N GLY A 642 -47.74 67.52 8.01
CA GLY A 642 -48.11 66.73 9.19
C GLY A 642 -48.97 67.48 10.22
N THR A 643 -49.37 68.72 9.92
CA THR A 643 -50.38 69.44 10.69
C THR A 643 -51.80 69.20 10.14
N PRO A 644 -52.86 69.30 10.96
CA PRO A 644 -54.23 69.04 10.49
C PRO A 644 -54.71 69.93 9.33
N LEU A 645 -54.16 71.14 9.19
CA LEU A 645 -54.56 72.11 8.16
C LEU A 645 -53.65 72.13 6.93
N TYR A 646 -52.60 71.30 6.90
CA TYR A 646 -51.62 71.32 5.82
C TYR A 646 -52.24 71.06 4.44
N GLU A 647 -53.08 70.03 4.30
CA GLU A 647 -53.71 69.70 3.02
C GLU A 647 -54.69 70.78 2.55
N GLN A 648 -55.42 71.40 3.50
CA GLN A 648 -56.29 72.52 3.18
C GLN A 648 -55.48 73.74 2.73
N ALA A 649 -54.38 74.05 3.42
CA ALA A 649 -53.46 75.12 3.04
C ALA A 649 -52.88 74.89 1.64
N ARG A 650 -52.46 73.65 1.34
CA ARG A 650 -51.96 73.26 0.02
C ARG A 650 -52.98 73.46 -1.08
N SER A 651 -54.22 72.98 -0.90
CA SER A 651 -55.28 73.15 -1.90
C SER A 651 -55.61 74.63 -2.15
N GLN A 652 -55.62 75.44 -1.08
CA GLN A 652 -55.87 76.88 -1.19
C GLN A 652 -54.72 77.59 -1.93
N ILE A 653 -53.47 77.20 -1.65
CA ILE A 653 -52.29 77.68 -2.36
C ILE A 653 -52.38 77.35 -3.86
N GLU A 654 -52.76 76.13 -4.23
CA GLU A 654 -52.93 75.70 -5.62
C GLU A 654 -53.98 76.57 -6.33
N THR A 655 -55.15 76.75 -5.71
CA THR A 655 -56.23 77.60 -6.23
C THR A 655 -55.76 79.05 -6.45
N TRP A 656 -55.03 79.63 -5.48
CA TRP A 656 -54.52 81.00 -5.61
C TRP A 656 -53.41 81.13 -6.66
N GLN A 657 -52.60 80.09 -6.87
CA GLN A 657 -51.59 80.06 -7.93
C GLN A 657 -52.22 80.00 -9.33
N GLU A 658 -53.31 79.25 -9.50
CA GLU A 658 -54.09 79.22 -10.75
C GLU A 658 -54.70 80.59 -11.08
N ILE A 659 -55.16 81.34 -10.07
CA ILE A 659 -55.65 82.72 -10.27
C ILE A 659 -54.53 83.67 -10.71
N LEU A 660 -53.32 83.50 -10.17
CA LEU A 660 -52.15 84.31 -10.56
C LEU A 660 -51.61 83.96 -11.95
N ASN A 661 -51.79 82.71 -12.39
CA ASN A 661 -51.35 82.19 -13.69
C ASN A 661 -52.47 81.39 -14.36
N PRO A 662 -53.51 82.04 -14.92
CA PRO A 662 -54.61 81.35 -15.58
C PRO A 662 -54.10 80.57 -16.81
N PRO A 663 -54.61 79.36 -17.08
CA PRO A 663 -54.12 78.53 -18.17
C PRO A 663 -54.33 79.21 -19.53
N SER A 664 -53.26 79.26 -20.33
CA SER A 664 -53.24 79.74 -21.72
C SER A 664 -54.24 78.96 -22.59
N ILE A 665 -55.21 79.66 -23.19
CA ILE A 665 -56.16 79.10 -24.16
C ILE A 665 -55.44 78.86 -25.50
N GLU A 666 -55.31 77.60 -25.94
CA GLU A 666 -54.79 77.21 -27.25
C GLU A 666 -55.96 76.81 -28.19
N PRO A 667 -55.94 77.18 -29.50
CA PRO A 667 -57.11 77.11 -30.39
C PRO A 667 -57.40 75.71 -30.99
N GLU A 668 -58.68 75.52 -31.34
CA GLU A 668 -59.31 74.31 -31.93
C GLU A 668 -58.61 73.73 -33.17
N ILE A 669 -58.54 72.39 -33.22
CA ILE A 669 -58.39 71.60 -34.45
C ILE A 669 -59.63 70.67 -34.59
N PRO A 670 -60.22 70.46 -35.79
CA PRO A 670 -61.56 69.90 -35.95
C PRO A 670 -61.64 68.36 -36.00
N ILE A 671 -62.68 67.88 -35.31
CA ILE A 671 -63.51 66.67 -35.44
C ILE A 671 -63.13 65.63 -36.53
N GLU A 672 -62.89 64.38 -36.09
CA GLU A 672 -63.19 63.18 -36.89
C GLU A 672 -63.91 62.11 -36.05
N LYS A 673 -64.83 61.40 -36.73
CA LYS A 673 -65.95 60.59 -36.23
C LYS A 673 -65.59 59.18 -35.73
N ASN A 674 -66.49 58.65 -34.89
CA ASN A 674 -66.82 57.24 -34.60
C ASN A 674 -65.76 56.45 -33.79
N THR A 675 -66.08 55.92 -32.61
CA THR A 675 -67.06 54.85 -32.37
C THR A 675 -67.39 54.69 -30.87
N GLU A 676 -68.61 54.26 -30.60
CA GLU A 676 -69.26 53.95 -29.31
C GLU A 676 -68.66 52.76 -28.52
N PRO A 677 -69.07 52.49 -27.26
CA PRO A 677 -68.18 52.16 -26.16
C PRO A 677 -68.29 50.72 -25.66
N LYS A 678 -67.32 50.26 -24.87
CA LYS A 678 -67.48 49.13 -23.95
C LYS A 678 -66.85 49.43 -22.60
N PHE A 679 -67.71 49.59 -21.60
CA PHE A 679 -67.44 49.42 -20.17
C PHE A 679 -68.19 48.15 -19.70
N PRO A 680 -67.94 47.59 -18.50
CA PRO A 680 -66.71 46.95 -18.06
C PRO A 680 -67.00 45.56 -17.44
N ARG A 681 -65.97 44.86 -16.97
CA ARG A 681 -66.05 44.02 -15.77
C ARG A 681 -64.98 44.45 -14.80
#